data_AF-A0A8K0NI79-F1
#
_entry.id   AF-A0A8K0NI79-F1
#
_cell.length_a   1.000
_cell.length_b   1.000
_cell.length_c   1.000
_cell.angle_alpha   90.00
_cell.angle_beta   90.00
_cell.angle_gamma   90.00
#
_symmetry.space_group_name_H-M   'P 1'
#
loop_
_entity.id
_entity.type
_entity.pdbx_description
1 polymer ?
#
loop_
_entity_poly.entity_id
_entity_poly.type
_entity_poly.pdbx_seq_one_letter_code
_entity_poly.pdbx_strand_id
1 'polypeptide(L)'
;MSTLALVDHSPHQPEPSPRVATASNLILIDNYDSFTWNIYQYLILEGATVHVFRNDQITVDELIKKNPTQLIISPGPGHPTTDSGVSRDAIRHFAGKIPVFGVCMGLQCMFDVYGGKVGSAGEWLHGKTSPLTHDSKGVFAGLEQGLPVTRYHSLAGTHVTLPECLEVTSWVAKDDGSPGIIQGVRHKKFAMEGVQFHPESILTAHGRKMIKNFLHMQGGTWEENERLQQKSAAAEAAPTTAPANGAPKKNNILQRIYANRKAAVAVQKEIPSQRMSDLQAAYDLNAAPAQVPFVARLKQSPFDVALMAEIKRGSPSKGIFALGINAPVQARKYALAGASVISVLTEPEWFKGSIEDLRAVRQVLDGMPNRPAILRKEFIFEEYQILEARLAGADTVLLIVKMLDTELLERLYKYSQSLGMEPLVEVQTAEEMEIAVKLGSKVIGVNNRNLESFEVDMDTTGRLRKMVPENTLICALSGINSHNDVLMCKNDGVNAVLVGESIMRAPDASAFITELCSGSKPSVMKKQTKPLLVKVCGTRSAEAAEQAVASKADFVGICLVPGTKRCVSHETALAISAAVHASGDNLASAREEPISESGATDYFVAAASRLQGTRTRLVGIFQNQPLSEVLEKQKLYNLDLVQFHGDEPIEWAKIVPVPVIRAFKPGQVGIGLRGYHTVPLLDSGAGSGKLLDVSNVKATLEKDPELRIFLAGGLNADNVTQAVNALGEFSDRVLGVDISSGVEEDGEQSLAKIAAFVKASKAIR
;
A
#
# COMPACT_ATOMS: atom_id res chain seq x y z
N MET A 1 -2.69 31.41 -28.36
CA MET A 1 -3.97 30.71 -28.08
C MET A 1 -3.96 30.33 -26.61
N SER A 2 -4.88 30.90 -25.83
CA SER A 2 -5.04 30.60 -24.41
C SER A 2 -5.26 29.10 -24.24
N THR A 3 -4.35 28.42 -23.54
CA THR A 3 -4.52 27.05 -23.09
C THR A 3 -5.70 27.02 -22.12
N LEU A 4 -6.90 26.71 -22.63
CA LEU A 4 -8.00 26.28 -21.75
C LEU A 4 -7.47 25.06 -20.98
N ALA A 5 -7.27 25.22 -19.68
CA ALA A 5 -6.87 24.14 -18.81
C ALA A 5 -7.88 22.99 -18.99
N LEU A 6 -7.39 21.78 -19.25
CA LEU A 6 -8.23 20.59 -19.19
C LEU A 6 -8.78 20.48 -17.76
N VAL A 7 -10.06 20.80 -17.58
CA VAL A 7 -10.75 20.66 -16.30
C VAL A 7 -11.29 19.23 -16.22
N ASP A 8 -10.80 18.49 -15.23
CA ASP A 8 -11.28 17.16 -14.88
C ASP A 8 -12.64 17.30 -14.16
N HIS A 9 -13.70 16.76 -14.78
CA HIS A 9 -15.05 16.71 -14.23
C HIS A 9 -15.41 15.31 -13.70
N SER A 10 -14.42 14.41 -13.50
CA SER A 10 -14.66 13.11 -12.86
C SER A 10 -15.22 13.31 -11.47
N PRO A 11 -16.12 12.41 -11.04
CA PRO A 11 -16.57 12.42 -9.67
C PRO A 11 -15.41 11.98 -8.75
N HIS A 12 -14.87 12.91 -7.97
CA HIS A 12 -13.88 12.61 -6.94
C HIS A 12 -14.57 12.03 -5.70
N GLN A 13 -14.48 10.71 -5.50
CA GLN A 13 -15.05 9.99 -4.35
C GLN A 13 -16.56 10.27 -4.09
N PRO A 14 -17.43 10.05 -5.08
CA PRO A 14 -18.85 10.31 -4.91
C PRO A 14 -19.48 9.30 -3.94
N GLU A 15 -20.04 9.79 -2.84
CA GLU A 15 -20.99 9.00 -2.05
C GLU A 15 -22.17 8.60 -2.96
N PRO A 16 -22.63 7.35 -2.94
CA PRO A 16 -23.80 6.93 -3.68
C PRO A 16 -25.03 7.73 -3.21
N SER A 17 -25.77 8.30 -4.17
CA SER A 17 -27.09 8.87 -3.91
C SER A 17 -28.02 7.78 -3.34
N PRO A 18 -29.00 8.14 -2.48
CA PRO A 18 -30.04 7.22 -2.05
C PRO A 18 -30.73 6.56 -3.24
N ARG A 19 -31.26 5.35 -3.03
CA ARG A 19 -31.97 4.62 -4.10
C ARG A 19 -33.12 5.46 -4.67
N VAL A 20 -33.18 5.53 -5.99
CA VAL A 20 -34.22 6.25 -6.72
C VAL A 20 -35.33 5.26 -7.08
N ALA A 21 -36.53 5.45 -6.51
CA ALA A 21 -37.64 4.50 -6.64
C ALA A 21 -38.08 4.28 -8.10
N THR A 22 -38.06 5.34 -8.91
CA THR A 22 -38.38 5.31 -10.35
C THR A 22 -37.37 4.49 -11.17
N ALA A 23 -36.16 4.30 -10.65
CA ALA A 23 -35.05 3.58 -11.27
C ALA A 23 -34.75 2.23 -10.57
N SER A 24 -35.77 1.56 -10.06
CA SER A 24 -35.63 0.31 -9.30
C SER A 24 -35.35 -0.93 -10.15
N ASN A 25 -35.53 -0.85 -11.47
CA ASN A 25 -35.18 -1.91 -12.42
C ASN A 25 -34.86 -1.31 -13.80
N LEU A 26 -33.70 -0.65 -13.90
CA LEU A 26 -33.23 0.00 -15.13
C LEU A 26 -32.47 -1.00 -15.99
N ILE A 27 -32.80 -1.10 -17.28
CA ILE A 27 -32.04 -1.91 -18.23
C ILE A 27 -31.09 -1.03 -19.04
N LEU A 28 -29.82 -1.39 -19.07
CA LEU A 28 -28.79 -0.81 -19.92
C LEU A 28 -28.41 -1.80 -21.03
N ILE A 29 -28.68 -1.44 -22.29
CA ILE A 29 -28.25 -2.24 -23.45
C ILE A 29 -26.85 -1.79 -23.85
N ASP A 30 -25.89 -2.71 -23.74
CA ASP A 30 -24.48 -2.53 -24.09
C ASP A 30 -24.25 -2.81 -25.57
N ASN A 31 -23.91 -1.77 -26.34
CA ASN A 31 -23.50 -1.85 -27.75
C ASN A 31 -21.98 -1.97 -27.92
N TYR A 32 -21.28 -2.59 -26.96
CA TYR A 32 -19.84 -2.91 -27.03
C TYR A 32 -18.92 -1.68 -27.04
N ASP A 33 -19.28 -0.64 -26.28
CA ASP A 33 -18.44 0.54 -26.11
C ASP A 33 -17.67 0.51 -24.78
N SER A 34 -16.42 1.00 -24.78
CA SER A 34 -15.61 1.05 -23.56
C SER A 34 -16.19 1.98 -22.49
N PHE A 35 -17.04 2.94 -22.87
CA PHE A 35 -17.69 3.87 -21.95
C PHE A 35 -19.02 3.36 -21.36
N THR A 36 -19.54 2.19 -21.78
CA THR A 36 -20.77 1.62 -21.20
C THR A 36 -20.66 1.47 -19.68
N TRP A 37 -19.50 1.07 -19.16
CA TRP A 37 -19.30 0.88 -17.72
C TRP A 37 -19.18 2.21 -16.94
N ASN A 38 -18.79 3.30 -17.60
CA ASN A 38 -18.83 4.63 -17.00
C ASN A 38 -20.28 5.12 -16.84
N ILE A 39 -21.14 4.82 -17.82
CA ILE A 39 -22.60 5.05 -17.70
C ILE A 39 -23.15 4.20 -16.55
N TYR A 40 -22.84 2.90 -16.51
CA TYR A 40 -23.23 2.01 -15.40
C TYR A 40 -22.81 2.59 -14.05
N GLN A 41 -21.57 3.04 -13.93
CA GLN A 41 -21.07 3.65 -12.71
C GLN A 41 -21.88 4.89 -12.31
N TYR A 42 -22.16 5.80 -13.24
CA TYR A 42 -22.96 7.00 -12.95
C TYR A 42 -24.39 6.64 -12.53
N LEU A 43 -25.01 5.64 -13.15
CA LEU A 43 -26.35 5.19 -12.80
C LEU A 43 -26.42 4.61 -11.38
N ILE A 44 -25.48 3.74 -11.01
CA ILE A 44 -25.40 3.16 -9.66
C ILE A 44 -25.11 4.24 -8.62
N LEU A 45 -24.20 5.16 -8.93
CA LEU A 45 -23.88 6.29 -8.05
C LEU A 45 -25.05 7.27 -7.89
N GLU A 46 -25.96 7.36 -8.85
CA GLU A 46 -27.20 8.14 -8.73
C GLU A 46 -28.39 7.34 -8.17
N GLY A 47 -28.15 6.12 -7.66
CA GLY A 47 -29.14 5.36 -6.91
C GLY A 47 -30.03 4.44 -7.75
N ALA A 48 -29.70 4.19 -9.01
CA ALA A 48 -30.42 3.21 -9.84
C ALA A 48 -30.04 1.76 -9.49
N THR A 49 -30.95 0.82 -9.76
CA THR A 49 -30.64 -0.61 -9.84
C THR A 49 -30.57 -1.00 -11.32
N VAL A 50 -29.38 -1.36 -11.80
CA VAL A 50 -29.11 -1.50 -13.24
C VAL A 50 -28.83 -2.95 -13.62
N HIS A 51 -29.48 -3.41 -14.69
CA HIS A 51 -29.21 -4.68 -15.34
C HIS A 51 -28.66 -4.44 -16.75
N VAL A 52 -27.45 -4.96 -17.01
CA VAL A 52 -26.76 -4.76 -18.29
C VAL A 52 -26.92 -5.99 -19.17
N PHE A 53 -27.32 -5.79 -20.43
CA PHE A 53 -27.38 -6.85 -21.43
C PHE A 53 -26.69 -6.38 -22.72
N ARG A 54 -25.89 -7.24 -23.32
CA ARG A 54 -25.29 -6.95 -24.63
C ARG A 54 -26.35 -6.98 -25.72
N ASN A 55 -26.19 -6.13 -26.73
CA ASN A 55 -27.19 -5.89 -27.77
C ASN A 55 -27.52 -7.13 -28.65
N ASP A 56 -26.71 -8.18 -28.59
CA ASP A 56 -26.87 -9.45 -29.30
C ASP A 56 -27.13 -10.66 -28.36
N GLN A 57 -27.17 -10.44 -27.05
CA GLN A 57 -27.34 -11.48 -26.03
C GLN A 57 -28.71 -11.44 -25.34
N ILE A 58 -29.63 -10.61 -25.82
CA ILE A 58 -31.00 -10.54 -25.33
C ILE A 58 -31.97 -10.19 -26.45
N THR A 59 -33.15 -10.79 -26.42
CA THR A 59 -34.24 -10.49 -27.35
C THR A 59 -35.21 -9.46 -26.76
N VAL A 60 -36.00 -8.80 -27.61
CA VAL A 60 -37.05 -7.86 -27.13
C VAL A 60 -38.06 -8.58 -26.23
N ASP A 61 -38.44 -9.81 -26.54
CA ASP A 61 -39.38 -10.59 -25.72
C ASP A 61 -38.83 -10.89 -24.32
N GLU A 62 -37.54 -11.14 -24.20
CA GLU A 62 -36.88 -11.30 -22.91
C GLU A 62 -36.80 -9.98 -22.14
N LEU A 63 -36.52 -8.86 -22.83
CA LEU A 63 -36.55 -7.53 -22.23
C LEU A 63 -37.94 -7.21 -21.66
N ILE A 64 -39.02 -7.56 -22.37
CA ILE A 64 -40.40 -7.36 -21.89
C ILE A 64 -40.62 -8.15 -20.60
N LYS A 65 -40.20 -9.41 -20.55
CA LYS A 65 -40.34 -10.28 -19.37
C LYS A 65 -39.56 -9.78 -18.14
N LYS A 66 -38.52 -8.97 -18.34
CA LYS A 66 -37.74 -8.33 -17.26
C LYS A 66 -38.49 -7.19 -16.58
N ASN A 67 -39.59 -6.70 -17.16
CA ASN A 67 -40.40 -5.58 -16.65
C ASN A 67 -39.56 -4.33 -16.27
N PRO A 68 -38.79 -3.77 -17.21
CA PRO A 68 -37.94 -2.60 -16.95
C PRO A 68 -38.77 -1.40 -16.50
N THR A 69 -38.26 -0.62 -15.54
CA THR A 69 -38.82 0.69 -15.21
C THR A 69 -38.33 1.77 -16.16
N GLN A 70 -37.11 1.62 -16.67
CA GLN A 70 -36.41 2.57 -17.54
C GLN A 70 -35.46 1.82 -18.48
N LEU A 71 -35.20 2.36 -19.66
CA LEU A 71 -34.30 1.79 -20.66
C LEU A 71 -33.21 2.79 -21.05
N ILE A 72 -31.95 2.35 -21.05
CA ILE A 72 -30.82 3.10 -21.58
C ILE A 72 -30.16 2.30 -22.70
N ILE A 73 -29.89 2.96 -23.83
CA ILE A 73 -29.08 2.43 -24.92
C ILE A 73 -27.71 3.09 -24.87
N SER A 74 -26.67 2.29 -24.64
CA SER A 74 -25.29 2.77 -24.51
C SER A 74 -24.73 3.28 -25.85
N PRO A 75 -23.58 3.98 -25.82
CA PRO A 75 -22.73 4.18 -26.98
C PRO A 75 -22.30 2.83 -27.58
N GLY A 76 -21.83 2.88 -28.83
CA GLY A 76 -21.39 1.71 -29.58
C GLY A 76 -20.67 2.14 -30.86
N PRO A 77 -19.73 1.33 -31.38
CA PRO A 77 -19.11 1.57 -32.67
C PRO A 77 -20.08 1.26 -33.82
N GLY A 78 -19.76 1.76 -35.01
CA GLY A 78 -20.48 1.41 -36.24
C GLY A 78 -21.70 2.28 -36.53
N HIS A 79 -22.68 1.72 -37.23
CA HIS A 79 -23.90 2.41 -37.68
C HIS A 79 -25.15 1.75 -37.06
N PRO A 80 -26.18 2.52 -36.67
CA PRO A 80 -27.38 1.97 -36.01
C PRO A 80 -28.03 0.83 -36.78
N THR A 81 -28.08 0.87 -38.11
CA THR A 81 -28.74 -0.15 -38.92
C THR A 81 -27.99 -1.48 -39.00
N THR A 82 -26.68 -1.51 -38.74
CA THR A 82 -25.83 -2.69 -38.91
C THR A 82 -25.30 -3.25 -37.59
N ASP A 83 -25.05 -2.39 -36.60
CA ASP A 83 -24.23 -2.75 -35.45
C ASP A 83 -24.96 -2.64 -34.09
N SER A 84 -26.19 -2.13 -34.07
CA SER A 84 -26.91 -1.85 -32.80
C SER A 84 -27.71 -3.03 -32.22
N GLY A 85 -27.67 -4.19 -32.86
CA GLY A 85 -28.39 -5.40 -32.41
C GLY A 85 -29.86 -5.11 -32.08
N VAL A 86 -30.30 -5.52 -30.88
CA VAL A 86 -31.67 -5.35 -30.39
C VAL A 86 -32.05 -3.89 -30.07
N SER A 87 -31.09 -2.94 -30.04
CA SER A 87 -31.31 -1.58 -29.53
C SER A 87 -32.43 -0.82 -30.26
N ARG A 88 -32.48 -0.92 -31.60
CA ARG A 88 -33.54 -0.27 -32.41
C ARG A 88 -34.92 -0.84 -32.13
N ASP A 89 -35.00 -2.16 -31.97
CA ASP A 89 -36.26 -2.85 -31.71
C ASP A 89 -36.73 -2.61 -30.28
N ALA A 90 -35.80 -2.53 -29.32
CA ALA A 90 -36.07 -2.14 -27.95
C ALA A 90 -36.63 -0.70 -27.87
N ILE A 91 -36.01 0.27 -28.57
CA ILE A 91 -36.54 1.64 -28.65
C ILE A 91 -37.96 1.64 -29.21
N ARG A 92 -38.19 0.93 -30.34
CA ARG A 92 -39.52 0.86 -30.96
C ARG A 92 -40.57 0.26 -30.03
N HIS A 93 -40.18 -0.72 -29.21
CA HIS A 93 -41.09 -1.39 -28.30
C HIS A 93 -41.40 -0.56 -27.04
N PHE A 94 -40.39 0.05 -26.41
CA PHE A 94 -40.50 0.68 -25.10
C PHE A 94 -40.82 2.17 -25.15
N ALA A 95 -40.60 2.84 -26.29
CA ALA A 95 -41.05 4.22 -26.48
C ALA A 95 -42.55 4.35 -26.23
N GLY A 96 -42.95 5.31 -25.41
CA GLY A 96 -44.35 5.50 -25.03
C GLY A 96 -44.83 4.62 -23.87
N LYS A 97 -43.99 3.72 -23.32
CA LYS A 97 -44.33 2.83 -22.19
C LYS A 97 -43.50 3.12 -20.95
N ILE A 98 -42.21 3.36 -21.13
CA ILE A 98 -41.26 3.71 -20.06
C ILE A 98 -40.32 4.81 -20.55
N PRO A 99 -39.59 5.49 -19.64
CA PRO A 99 -38.56 6.42 -20.05
C PRO A 99 -37.41 5.72 -20.80
N VAL A 100 -36.99 6.30 -21.92
CA VAL A 100 -35.90 5.76 -22.76
C VAL A 100 -34.82 6.83 -22.95
N PHE A 101 -33.57 6.50 -22.64
CA PHE A 101 -32.42 7.39 -22.84
C PHE A 101 -31.36 6.78 -23.75
N GLY A 102 -30.85 7.56 -24.71
CA GLY A 102 -29.86 7.08 -25.67
C GLY A 102 -28.59 7.92 -25.62
N VAL A 103 -27.43 7.28 -25.57
CA VAL A 103 -26.12 7.96 -25.62
C VAL A 103 -25.37 7.56 -26.88
N CYS A 104 -24.89 8.54 -27.64
CA CYS A 104 -24.15 8.37 -28.89
C CYS A 104 -24.89 7.45 -29.89
N MET A 105 -24.48 6.18 -30.03
CA MET A 105 -25.21 5.15 -30.79
C MET A 105 -26.68 5.06 -30.38
N GLY A 106 -27.00 5.24 -29.09
CA GLY A 106 -28.39 5.26 -28.61
C GLY A 106 -29.23 6.39 -29.22
N LEU A 107 -28.69 7.61 -29.31
CA LEU A 107 -29.36 8.72 -30.02
C LEU A 107 -29.49 8.40 -31.51
N GLN A 108 -28.45 7.84 -32.12
CA GLN A 108 -28.47 7.49 -33.54
C GLN A 108 -29.54 6.43 -33.86
N CYS A 109 -29.71 5.44 -32.99
CA CYS A 109 -30.80 4.47 -33.08
C CYS A 109 -32.17 5.15 -32.98
N MET A 110 -32.36 6.11 -32.08
CA MET A 110 -33.61 6.88 -32.00
C MET A 110 -33.87 7.65 -33.29
N PHE A 111 -32.84 8.32 -33.82
CA PHE A 111 -32.94 9.09 -35.05
C PHE A 111 -33.36 8.21 -36.24
N ASP A 112 -32.73 7.04 -36.38
CA ASP A 112 -33.01 6.07 -37.45
C ASP A 112 -34.38 5.38 -37.31
N VAL A 113 -34.78 4.98 -36.10
CA VAL A 113 -36.07 4.31 -35.85
C VAL A 113 -37.27 5.14 -36.32
N TYR A 114 -37.17 6.48 -36.23
CA TYR A 114 -38.21 7.40 -36.67
C TYR A 114 -38.00 7.96 -38.09
N GLY A 115 -37.11 7.35 -38.87
CA GLY A 115 -36.93 7.64 -40.31
C GLY A 115 -35.93 8.76 -40.62
N GLY A 116 -35.17 9.22 -39.63
CA GLY A 116 -34.08 10.18 -39.84
C GLY A 116 -32.82 9.51 -40.33
N LYS A 117 -31.95 10.25 -41.02
CA LYS A 117 -30.67 9.74 -41.51
C LYS A 117 -29.52 10.14 -40.59
N VAL A 118 -28.75 9.15 -40.19
CA VAL A 118 -27.45 9.32 -39.54
C VAL A 118 -26.39 9.36 -40.64
N GLY A 119 -25.58 10.41 -40.64
CA GLY A 119 -24.54 10.63 -41.66
C GLY A 119 -23.32 11.29 -41.05
N SER A 120 -22.34 11.62 -41.89
CA SER A 120 -21.12 12.30 -41.44
C SER A 120 -21.45 13.60 -40.70
N ALA A 121 -20.87 13.76 -39.51
CA ALA A 121 -21.00 14.96 -38.68
C ALA A 121 -20.22 16.17 -39.26
N GLY A 122 -19.48 15.98 -40.37
CA GLY A 122 -18.66 17.01 -41.00
C GLY A 122 -17.30 17.25 -40.32
N GLU A 123 -17.15 16.78 -39.07
CA GLU A 123 -15.94 16.90 -38.26
C GLU A 123 -15.63 15.57 -37.56
N TRP A 124 -14.35 15.20 -37.49
CA TRP A 124 -13.89 13.99 -36.80
C TRP A 124 -13.37 14.38 -35.41
N LEU A 125 -14.19 14.16 -34.37
CA LEU A 125 -13.88 14.58 -33.01
C LEU A 125 -13.90 13.39 -32.05
N HIS A 126 -12.72 13.02 -31.54
CA HIS A 126 -12.53 11.99 -30.54
C HIS A 126 -11.81 12.57 -29.32
N GLY A 127 -12.49 12.59 -28.17
CA GLY A 127 -11.91 13.03 -26.90
C GLY A 127 -11.70 14.53 -26.78
N LYS A 128 -12.44 15.34 -27.56
CA LYS A 128 -12.41 16.82 -27.47
C LYS A 128 -13.73 17.36 -26.94
N THR A 129 -13.65 18.51 -26.26
CA THR A 129 -14.81 19.21 -25.73
C THR A 129 -15.38 20.24 -26.72
N SER A 130 -16.68 20.45 -26.70
CA SER A 130 -17.36 21.55 -27.38
C SER A 130 -18.32 22.24 -26.41
N PRO A 131 -18.55 23.57 -26.53
CA PRO A 131 -19.56 24.26 -25.74
C PRO A 131 -20.96 23.85 -26.22
N LEU A 132 -21.78 23.35 -25.31
CA LEU A 132 -23.14 22.89 -25.59
C LEU A 132 -24.16 24.02 -25.45
N THR A 133 -25.00 24.19 -26.46
CA THR A 133 -26.26 24.94 -26.35
C THR A 133 -27.41 23.95 -26.14
N HIS A 134 -28.29 24.19 -25.16
CA HIS A 134 -29.42 23.30 -24.88
C HIS A 134 -30.70 24.05 -24.49
N ASP A 135 -31.84 23.36 -24.46
CA ASP A 135 -33.15 23.94 -24.14
C ASP A 135 -33.49 24.01 -22.64
N SER A 136 -32.62 23.47 -21.79
CA SER A 136 -32.75 23.44 -20.31
C SER A 136 -33.93 22.61 -19.80
N LYS A 137 -34.45 21.69 -20.61
CA LYS A 137 -35.53 20.76 -20.26
C LYS A 137 -35.01 19.33 -20.17
N GLY A 138 -35.83 18.43 -19.62
CA GLY A 138 -35.51 17.00 -19.56
C GLY A 138 -34.19 16.73 -18.87
N VAL A 139 -33.27 16.01 -19.52
CA VAL A 139 -31.94 15.72 -18.95
C VAL A 139 -31.10 16.99 -18.72
N PHE A 140 -31.40 18.11 -19.40
CA PHE A 140 -30.72 19.40 -19.23
C PHE A 140 -31.33 20.28 -18.13
N ALA A 141 -32.32 19.80 -17.39
CA ALA A 141 -32.99 20.57 -16.35
C ALA A 141 -32.00 21.09 -15.29
N GLY A 142 -32.01 22.41 -15.10
CA GLY A 142 -31.17 23.11 -14.12
C GLY A 142 -29.68 23.13 -14.45
N LEU A 143 -29.29 22.95 -15.71
CA LEU A 143 -27.91 23.10 -16.17
C LEU A 143 -27.66 24.49 -16.79
N GLU A 144 -26.42 24.97 -16.67
CA GLU A 144 -25.99 26.25 -17.25
C GLU A 144 -25.75 26.12 -18.76
N GLN A 145 -25.82 27.21 -19.54
CA GLN A 145 -25.50 27.18 -20.97
C GLN A 145 -23.97 27.15 -21.20
N GLY A 146 -23.54 26.65 -22.36
CA GLY A 146 -22.13 26.66 -22.77
C GLY A 146 -21.26 25.60 -22.09
N LEU A 147 -21.87 24.54 -21.54
CA LEU A 147 -21.16 23.48 -20.83
C LEU A 147 -20.13 22.79 -21.74
N PRO A 148 -18.91 22.52 -21.26
CA PRO A 148 -17.99 21.66 -22.00
C PRO A 148 -18.53 20.23 -22.02
N VAL A 149 -18.78 19.70 -23.23
CA VAL A 149 -19.19 18.30 -23.42
C VAL A 149 -18.26 17.56 -24.36
N THR A 150 -17.95 16.30 -24.03
CA THR A 150 -16.97 15.48 -24.76
C THR A 150 -17.63 14.71 -25.89
N ARG A 151 -17.03 14.79 -27.08
CA ARG A 151 -17.52 14.15 -28.31
C ARG A 151 -16.55 13.05 -28.77
N TYR A 152 -17.12 11.91 -29.18
CA TYR A 152 -16.40 10.75 -29.72
C TYR A 152 -17.04 10.22 -31.01
N HIS A 153 -17.59 11.11 -31.83
CA HIS A 153 -18.40 10.72 -32.98
C HIS A 153 -17.91 11.36 -34.29
N SER A 154 -17.99 10.58 -35.36
CA SER A 154 -17.88 11.02 -36.76
C SER A 154 -19.24 11.02 -37.46
N LEU A 155 -20.27 10.43 -36.82
CA LEU A 155 -21.62 10.33 -37.32
C LEU A 155 -22.59 11.06 -36.39
N ALA A 156 -23.56 11.76 -36.96
CA ALA A 156 -24.64 12.40 -36.23
C ALA A 156 -25.93 12.44 -37.06
N GLY A 157 -27.06 12.64 -36.38
CA GLY A 157 -28.32 12.98 -37.04
C GLY A 157 -28.21 14.32 -37.78
N THR A 158 -28.90 14.44 -38.92
CA THR A 158 -28.84 15.65 -39.76
C THR A 158 -30.11 16.47 -39.66
N HIS A 159 -30.01 17.79 -39.63
CA HIS A 159 -31.18 18.70 -39.60
C HIS A 159 -32.13 18.48 -40.78
N VAL A 160 -31.59 18.15 -41.96
CA VAL A 160 -32.36 17.91 -43.19
C VAL A 160 -33.32 16.74 -43.07
N THR A 161 -32.96 15.74 -42.26
CA THR A 161 -33.74 14.52 -42.10
C THR A 161 -34.26 14.35 -40.67
N LEU A 162 -34.34 15.45 -39.90
CA LEU A 162 -34.91 15.41 -38.56
C LEU A 162 -36.36 14.93 -38.63
N PRO A 163 -36.70 13.79 -38.00
CA PRO A 163 -38.07 13.29 -38.00
C PRO A 163 -39.03 14.29 -37.36
N GLU A 164 -40.24 14.44 -37.91
CA GLU A 164 -41.24 15.39 -37.38
C GLU A 164 -41.61 15.12 -35.93
N CYS A 165 -41.54 13.86 -35.49
CA CYS A 165 -41.83 13.46 -34.11
C CYS A 165 -40.69 13.76 -33.13
N LEU A 166 -39.50 14.13 -33.60
CA LEU A 166 -38.36 14.53 -32.78
C LEU A 166 -38.18 16.05 -32.80
N GLU A 167 -37.68 16.59 -31.70
CA GLU A 167 -37.20 17.97 -31.59
C GLU A 167 -35.74 17.96 -31.16
N VAL A 168 -34.96 18.95 -31.63
CA VAL A 168 -33.56 19.12 -31.22
C VAL A 168 -33.54 19.78 -29.85
N THR A 169 -32.90 19.13 -28.88
CA THR A 169 -32.80 19.63 -27.49
C THR A 169 -31.44 20.23 -27.18
N SER A 170 -30.39 19.86 -27.93
CA SER A 170 -29.08 20.50 -27.82
C SER A 170 -28.25 20.42 -29.12
N TRP A 171 -27.34 21.37 -29.30
CA TRP A 171 -26.45 21.46 -30.47
C TRP A 171 -25.14 22.19 -30.14
N VAL A 172 -24.12 22.00 -30.97
CA VAL A 172 -22.92 22.86 -31.01
C VAL A 172 -23.18 23.95 -32.05
N ALA A 173 -23.08 25.22 -31.68
CA ALA A 173 -23.26 26.35 -32.61
C ALA A 173 -22.12 26.41 -33.63
N LYS A 174 -22.42 26.90 -34.85
CA LYS A 174 -21.39 27.27 -35.83
C LYS A 174 -20.76 28.61 -35.46
N ASP A 175 -19.67 28.98 -36.13
CA ASP A 175 -18.96 30.26 -35.92
C ASP A 175 -19.86 31.49 -36.12
N ASP A 176 -20.90 31.38 -36.95
CA ASP A 176 -21.90 32.43 -37.19
C ASP A 176 -23.05 32.46 -36.15
N GLY A 177 -22.99 31.61 -35.12
CA GLY A 177 -23.99 31.49 -34.07
C GLY A 177 -25.24 30.68 -34.45
N SER A 178 -25.35 30.19 -35.69
CA SER A 178 -26.47 29.35 -36.11
C SER A 178 -26.37 27.92 -35.56
N PRO A 179 -27.49 27.17 -35.46
CA PRO A 179 -27.45 25.77 -35.03
C PRO A 179 -26.53 24.91 -35.92
N GLY A 180 -25.52 24.31 -35.31
CA GLY A 180 -24.57 23.41 -35.96
C GLY A 180 -24.93 21.95 -35.73
N ILE A 181 -24.01 21.17 -35.16
CA ILE A 181 -24.14 19.71 -35.07
C ILE A 181 -25.13 19.36 -33.95
N ILE A 182 -26.17 18.58 -34.27
CA ILE A 182 -27.15 18.07 -33.30
C ILE A 182 -26.42 17.28 -32.22
N GLN A 183 -26.61 17.67 -30.96
CA GLN A 183 -26.04 17.02 -29.79
C GLN A 183 -27.09 16.37 -28.87
N GLY A 184 -28.37 16.66 -29.07
CA GLY A 184 -29.45 16.03 -28.33
C GLY A 184 -30.78 16.15 -29.06
N VAL A 185 -31.61 15.12 -28.89
CA VAL A 185 -32.97 15.08 -29.43
C VAL A 185 -33.93 14.51 -28.40
N ARG A 186 -35.19 14.91 -28.49
CA ARG A 186 -36.27 14.37 -27.69
C ARG A 186 -37.49 14.08 -28.56
N HIS A 187 -38.25 13.05 -28.25
CA HIS A 187 -39.52 12.80 -28.90
C HIS A 187 -40.59 13.77 -28.37
N LYS A 188 -41.41 14.39 -29.23
CA LYS A 188 -42.40 15.39 -28.82
C LYS A 188 -43.48 14.86 -27.86
N LYS A 189 -43.83 13.56 -27.99
CA LYS A 189 -44.83 12.85 -27.16
C LYS A 189 -44.27 11.93 -26.07
N PHE A 190 -43.38 11.00 -26.43
CA PHE A 190 -42.87 9.96 -25.53
C PHE A 190 -41.75 10.49 -24.64
N ALA A 191 -41.67 9.99 -23.40
CA ALA A 191 -40.60 10.26 -22.44
C ALA A 191 -39.26 9.65 -22.91
N MET A 192 -38.76 10.13 -24.05
CA MET A 192 -37.60 9.61 -24.75
C MET A 192 -36.69 10.76 -25.17
N GLU A 193 -35.45 10.71 -24.71
CA GLU A 193 -34.44 11.72 -24.98
C GLU A 193 -33.09 11.06 -25.25
N GLY A 194 -32.27 11.66 -26.09
CA GLY A 194 -30.94 11.14 -26.39
C GLY A 194 -29.93 12.26 -26.51
N VAL A 195 -28.66 11.92 -26.30
CA VAL A 195 -27.52 12.81 -26.47
C VAL A 195 -26.44 12.15 -27.34
N GLN A 196 -25.79 12.94 -28.18
CA GLN A 196 -24.75 12.49 -29.10
C GLN A 196 -23.35 12.59 -28.48
N PHE A 197 -23.16 13.53 -27.55
CA PHE A 197 -21.98 13.60 -26.69
C PHE A 197 -22.07 12.56 -25.56
N HIS A 198 -20.98 12.38 -24.81
CA HIS A 198 -20.86 11.36 -23.78
C HIS A 198 -20.97 11.99 -22.38
N PRO A 199 -22.15 12.00 -21.73
CA PRO A 199 -22.33 12.55 -20.39
C PRO A 199 -21.45 11.84 -19.34
N GLU A 200 -21.07 10.60 -19.58
CA GLU A 200 -20.19 9.80 -18.73
C GLU A 200 -18.70 10.15 -18.87
N SER A 201 -18.33 10.98 -19.84
CA SER A 201 -16.92 11.32 -20.06
C SER A 201 -16.41 12.28 -19.00
N ILE A 202 -15.16 12.07 -18.58
CA ILE A 202 -14.46 12.87 -17.57
C ILE A 202 -14.35 14.35 -17.91
N LEU A 203 -14.37 14.72 -19.20
CA LEU A 203 -14.30 16.13 -19.62
C LEU A 203 -15.69 16.73 -19.88
N THR A 204 -16.77 16.02 -19.55
CA THR A 204 -18.14 16.53 -19.66
C THR A 204 -18.62 17.09 -18.32
N ALA A 205 -18.90 18.38 -18.28
CA ALA A 205 -19.45 19.02 -17.10
C ALA A 205 -20.88 18.52 -16.81
N HIS A 206 -21.18 18.30 -15.53
CA HIS A 206 -22.52 17.95 -15.02
C HIS A 206 -23.17 16.68 -15.60
N GLY A 207 -22.39 15.75 -16.16
CA GLY A 207 -22.90 14.48 -16.68
C GLY A 207 -23.73 13.67 -15.70
N ARG A 208 -23.29 13.59 -14.43
CA ARG A 208 -24.06 12.92 -13.36
C ARG A 208 -25.42 13.56 -13.10
N LYS A 209 -25.53 14.89 -13.22
CA LYS A 209 -26.82 15.60 -13.06
C LYS A 209 -27.76 15.29 -14.23
N MET A 210 -27.25 15.13 -15.45
CA MET A 210 -28.05 14.67 -16.60
C MET A 210 -28.60 13.27 -16.36
N ILE A 211 -27.76 12.34 -15.89
CA ILE A 211 -28.18 10.98 -15.51
C ILE A 211 -29.22 11.04 -14.39
N LYS A 212 -28.97 11.82 -13.34
CA LYS A 212 -29.93 12.00 -12.24
C LYS A 212 -31.28 12.51 -12.72
N ASN A 213 -31.30 13.51 -13.60
CA ASN A 213 -32.54 14.06 -14.18
C ASN A 213 -33.33 12.97 -14.92
N PHE A 214 -32.65 12.11 -15.69
CA PHE A 214 -33.28 10.96 -16.35
C PHE A 214 -33.83 9.94 -15.35
N LEU A 215 -33.08 9.59 -14.30
CA LEU A 215 -33.53 8.58 -13.31
C LEU A 215 -34.81 8.98 -12.58
N HIS A 216 -35.11 10.28 -12.47
CA HIS A 216 -36.34 10.79 -11.87
C HIS A 216 -37.52 10.88 -12.86
N MET A 217 -37.32 10.48 -14.12
CA MET A 217 -38.41 10.35 -15.09
C MET A 217 -39.20 9.05 -14.86
N GLN A 218 -40.50 9.10 -15.11
CA GLN A 218 -41.44 7.99 -14.94
C GLN A 218 -42.60 8.09 -15.92
N GLY A 219 -43.18 6.96 -16.30
CA GLY A 219 -44.23 6.90 -17.31
C GLY A 219 -43.70 6.93 -18.74
N GLY A 220 -44.58 6.64 -19.70
CA GLY A 220 -44.21 6.49 -21.10
C GLY A 220 -44.25 7.78 -21.93
N THR A 221 -44.96 8.80 -21.47
CA THR A 221 -45.15 10.09 -22.17
C THR A 221 -44.74 11.27 -21.28
N TRP A 222 -44.43 12.42 -21.89
CA TRP A 222 -44.10 13.63 -21.12
C TRP A 222 -45.25 14.09 -20.24
N GLU A 223 -46.47 14.04 -20.75
CA GLU A 223 -47.69 14.35 -19.99
C GLU A 223 -47.85 13.44 -18.76
N GLU A 224 -47.61 12.14 -18.93
CA GLU A 224 -47.67 11.20 -17.82
C GLU A 224 -46.55 11.45 -16.80
N ASN A 225 -45.34 11.72 -17.28
CA ASN A 225 -44.20 12.05 -16.44
C ASN A 225 -44.47 13.30 -15.59
N GLU A 226 -44.95 14.38 -16.19
CA GLU A 226 -45.30 15.63 -15.48
C GLU A 226 -46.38 15.39 -14.43
N ARG A 227 -47.45 14.66 -14.79
CA ARG A 227 -48.53 14.30 -13.87
C ARG A 227 -48.03 13.49 -12.67
N LEU A 228 -47.17 12.51 -12.92
CA LEU A 228 -46.63 11.66 -11.85
C LEU A 228 -45.62 12.43 -10.97
N GLN A 229 -44.80 13.31 -11.56
CA GLN A 229 -43.88 14.17 -10.80
C GLN A 229 -44.64 15.17 -9.90
N GLN A 230 -45.74 15.75 -10.38
CA GLN A 230 -46.61 16.63 -9.58
C GLN A 230 -47.27 15.86 -8.42
N LYS A 231 -47.68 14.60 -8.62
CA LYS A 231 -48.22 13.75 -7.55
C LYS A 231 -47.19 13.40 -6.49
N SER A 232 -45.96 13.07 -6.88
CA SER A 232 -44.86 12.80 -5.94
C SER A 232 -44.49 14.05 -5.12
N ALA A 233 -44.40 15.22 -5.77
CA ALA A 233 -44.13 16.49 -5.09
C ALA A 233 -45.26 16.91 -4.12
N ALA A 234 -46.52 16.61 -4.44
CA ALA A 234 -47.66 16.86 -3.55
C ALA A 234 -47.70 15.89 -2.34
N ALA A 235 -47.20 14.67 -2.48
CA ALA A 235 -47.11 13.70 -1.39
C ALA A 235 -45.99 14.02 -0.37
N GLU A 236 -44.91 14.68 -0.81
CA GLU A 236 -43.80 15.12 0.06
C GLU A 236 -44.09 16.44 0.81
N ALA A 237 -45.09 17.23 0.38
CA ALA A 237 -45.42 18.54 0.95
C ALA A 237 -46.52 18.54 2.04
N ALA A 238 -47.04 17.38 2.46
CA ALA A 238 -48.05 17.27 3.52
C ALA A 238 -47.41 17.20 4.93
N PRO A 239 -47.85 17.99 5.92
CA PRO A 239 -47.32 17.93 7.28
C PRO A 239 -47.86 16.68 7.99
N THR A 240 -47.00 15.69 8.22
CA THR A 240 -47.40 14.44 8.88
C THR A 240 -47.13 14.50 10.38
N THR A 241 -48.23 14.61 11.13
CA THR A 241 -48.31 14.26 12.55
C THR A 241 -48.13 12.75 12.71
N ALA A 242 -47.11 12.34 13.47
CA ALA A 242 -46.83 10.93 13.74
C ALA A 242 -47.80 10.34 14.77
N PRO A 243 -48.17 9.06 14.62
CA PRO A 243 -48.36 8.17 15.74
C PRO A 243 -47.23 7.15 15.81
N ALA A 244 -46.72 6.96 17.01
CA ALA A 244 -45.79 5.89 17.36
C ALA A 244 -46.44 4.51 17.15
N ASN A 245 -45.73 3.61 16.46
CA ASN A 245 -45.41 2.25 16.92
C ASN A 245 -44.80 1.41 15.79
N GLY A 246 -43.62 0.86 16.06
CA GLY A 246 -42.91 -0.09 15.20
C GLY A 246 -41.58 0.43 14.67
N ALA A 247 -40.59 0.58 15.56
CA ALA A 247 -39.22 0.89 15.14
C ALA A 247 -38.64 -0.27 14.29
N PRO A 248 -38.08 0.00 13.09
CA PRO A 248 -37.19 -0.96 12.45
C PRO A 248 -35.88 -1.00 13.27
N LYS A 249 -35.37 -2.21 13.56
CA LYS A 249 -34.10 -2.38 14.27
C LYS A 249 -33.00 -1.56 13.58
N LYS A 250 -32.39 -0.63 14.32
CA LYS A 250 -31.19 0.11 13.89
C LYS A 250 -30.10 -0.91 13.54
N ASN A 251 -29.77 -1.07 12.25
CA ASN A 251 -28.57 -1.81 11.86
C ASN A 251 -27.35 -1.06 12.42
N ASN A 252 -26.63 -1.70 13.33
CA ASN A 252 -25.41 -1.16 13.93
C ASN A 252 -24.31 -1.07 12.85
N ILE A 253 -23.49 -0.01 12.87
CA ILE A 253 -22.36 0.20 11.95
C ILE A 253 -21.43 -1.02 11.88
N LEU A 254 -21.25 -1.73 12.99
CA LEU A 254 -20.48 -2.98 13.04
C LEU A 254 -21.08 -4.06 12.11
N GLN A 255 -22.41 -4.22 12.10
CA GLN A 255 -23.09 -5.17 11.22
C GLN A 255 -22.92 -4.79 9.75
N ARG A 256 -22.91 -3.50 9.44
CA ARG A 256 -22.68 -3.01 8.07
C ARG A 256 -21.26 -3.29 7.61
N ILE A 257 -20.26 -3.05 8.47
CA ILE A 257 -18.85 -3.37 8.18
C ILE A 257 -18.70 -4.87 7.94
N TYR A 258 -19.27 -5.68 8.83
CA TYR A 258 -19.20 -7.14 8.76
C TYR A 258 -19.88 -7.70 7.50
N ALA A 259 -21.09 -7.23 7.16
CA ALA A 259 -21.81 -7.67 5.97
C ALA A 259 -21.07 -7.31 4.68
N ASN A 260 -20.51 -6.09 4.60
CA ASN A 260 -19.72 -5.68 3.45
C ASN A 260 -18.44 -6.52 3.33
N ARG A 261 -17.73 -6.76 4.45
CA ARG A 261 -16.52 -7.56 4.43
C ARG A 261 -16.78 -9.02 4.02
N LYS A 262 -17.89 -9.61 4.46
CA LYS A 262 -18.35 -10.93 3.98
C LYS A 262 -18.52 -10.96 2.46
N ALA A 263 -19.20 -9.97 1.89
CA ALA A 263 -19.39 -9.88 0.45
C ALA A 263 -18.04 -9.72 -0.29
N ALA A 264 -17.15 -8.87 0.23
CA ALA A 264 -15.82 -8.64 -0.35
C ALA A 264 -14.95 -9.91 -0.31
N VAL A 265 -14.91 -10.62 0.82
CA VAL A 265 -14.17 -11.89 0.95
C VAL A 265 -14.72 -12.97 0.02
N ALA A 266 -16.05 -13.03 -0.15
CA ALA A 266 -16.66 -13.98 -1.08
C ALA A 266 -16.18 -13.77 -2.53
N VAL A 267 -16.12 -12.52 -3.00
CA VAL A 267 -15.55 -12.20 -4.32
C VAL A 267 -14.05 -12.48 -4.37
N GLN A 268 -13.33 -12.13 -3.30
CA GLN A 268 -11.88 -12.32 -3.21
C GLN A 268 -11.47 -13.79 -3.35
N LYS A 269 -12.22 -14.70 -2.74
CA LYS A 269 -11.99 -16.15 -2.78
C LYS A 269 -12.12 -16.75 -4.18
N GLU A 270 -12.74 -16.07 -5.15
CA GLU A 270 -12.87 -16.54 -6.52
C GLU A 270 -11.67 -16.16 -7.41
N ILE A 271 -10.89 -15.15 -6.98
CA ILE A 271 -9.74 -14.63 -7.71
C ILE A 271 -8.64 -15.71 -7.76
N PRO A 272 -8.16 -16.13 -8.95
CA PRO A 272 -7.01 -17.03 -9.04
C PRO A 272 -5.80 -16.48 -8.28
N SER A 273 -5.03 -17.35 -7.61
CA SER A 273 -3.97 -17.03 -6.62
C SER A 273 -4.46 -16.62 -5.22
N GLN A 274 -5.75 -16.35 -5.07
CA GLN A 274 -6.37 -16.00 -3.78
C GLN A 274 -7.47 -16.98 -3.39
N ARG A 275 -7.63 -18.12 -4.08
CA ARG A 275 -8.54 -19.18 -3.64
C ARG A 275 -7.98 -19.90 -2.43
N MET A 276 -8.85 -20.48 -1.61
CA MET A 276 -8.42 -21.29 -0.46
C MET A 276 -7.43 -22.40 -0.86
N SER A 277 -7.66 -23.07 -1.99
CA SER A 277 -6.75 -24.10 -2.52
C SER A 277 -5.38 -23.55 -2.90
N ASP A 278 -5.33 -22.35 -3.48
CA ASP A 278 -4.08 -21.73 -3.93
C ASP A 278 -3.27 -21.27 -2.72
N LEU A 279 -3.93 -20.70 -1.71
CA LEU A 279 -3.32 -20.34 -0.44
C LEU A 279 -2.79 -21.59 0.29
N GLN A 280 -3.58 -22.66 0.34
CA GLN A 280 -3.14 -23.91 0.98
C GLN A 280 -1.92 -24.50 0.26
N ALA A 281 -1.93 -24.55 -1.07
CA ALA A 281 -0.78 -25.01 -1.84
C ALA A 281 0.47 -24.16 -1.57
N ALA A 282 0.33 -22.82 -1.49
CA ALA A 282 1.45 -21.95 -1.13
C ALA A 282 1.98 -22.21 0.28
N TYR A 283 1.08 -22.44 1.25
CA TYR A 283 1.45 -22.77 2.62
C TYR A 283 2.19 -24.12 2.71
N ASP A 284 1.71 -25.15 2.02
CA ASP A 284 2.31 -26.48 1.96
C ASP A 284 3.71 -26.45 1.31
N LEU A 285 3.94 -25.49 0.40
CA LEU A 285 5.24 -25.20 -0.20
C LEU A 285 6.15 -24.33 0.69
N ASN A 286 5.79 -24.12 1.96
CA ASN A 286 6.53 -23.31 2.93
C ASN A 286 6.71 -21.84 2.53
N ALA A 287 5.76 -21.27 1.79
CA ALA A 287 5.83 -19.86 1.37
C ALA A 287 5.64 -18.86 2.52
N ALA A 288 5.10 -19.30 3.67
CA ALA A 288 4.83 -18.42 4.79
C ALA A 288 6.13 -18.03 5.53
N PRO A 289 6.40 -16.73 5.77
CA PRO A 289 7.66 -16.28 6.37
C PRO A 289 7.79 -16.71 7.85
N ALA A 290 9.00 -16.69 8.39
CA ALA A 290 9.27 -17.09 9.78
C ALA A 290 8.47 -16.24 10.80
N GLN A 291 7.86 -16.92 11.78
CA GLN A 291 7.00 -16.33 12.80
C GLN A 291 7.76 -15.91 14.06
N VAL A 292 7.24 -14.91 14.76
CA VAL A 292 7.62 -14.52 16.12
C VAL A 292 6.49 -14.93 17.08
N PRO A 293 6.76 -15.76 18.11
CA PRO A 293 5.72 -16.18 19.05
C PRO A 293 5.11 -14.99 19.81
N PHE A 294 3.83 -14.71 19.54
CA PHE A 294 3.13 -13.53 20.04
C PHE A 294 3.19 -13.37 21.57
N VAL A 295 2.88 -14.44 22.32
CA VAL A 295 2.89 -14.44 23.80
C VAL A 295 4.29 -14.16 24.35
N ALA A 296 5.33 -14.79 23.79
CA ALA A 296 6.70 -14.58 24.24
C ALA A 296 7.15 -13.15 23.95
N ARG A 297 6.75 -12.60 22.80
CA ARG A 297 7.10 -11.24 22.38
C ARG A 297 6.51 -10.17 23.28
N LEU A 298 5.26 -10.33 23.73
CA LEU A 298 4.66 -9.41 24.71
C LEU A 298 5.41 -9.44 26.05
N LYS A 299 5.91 -10.60 26.48
CA LYS A 299 6.69 -10.75 27.73
C LYS A 299 8.12 -10.20 27.64
N GLN A 300 8.67 -10.09 26.43
CA GLN A 300 10.02 -9.58 26.16
C GLN A 300 10.01 -8.07 25.87
N SER A 301 9.01 -7.32 26.31
CA SER A 301 8.92 -5.90 26.02
C SER A 301 10.06 -5.10 26.68
N PRO A 302 10.56 -4.01 26.05
CA PRO A 302 11.46 -3.07 26.71
C PRO A 302 10.74 -2.16 27.71
N PHE A 303 9.41 -2.24 27.80
CA PHE A 303 8.57 -1.44 28.70
C PHE A 303 7.86 -2.32 29.73
N ASP A 304 7.46 -1.73 30.86
CA ASP A 304 6.68 -2.41 31.91
C ASP A 304 5.32 -2.92 31.41
N VAL A 305 4.72 -2.18 30.47
CA VAL A 305 3.49 -2.57 29.77
C VAL A 305 3.81 -2.57 28.28
N ALA A 306 3.62 -3.72 27.62
CA ALA A 306 4.02 -3.88 26.24
C ALA A 306 3.21 -2.99 25.29
N LEU A 307 3.87 -2.40 24.30
CA LEU A 307 3.20 -1.56 23.30
C LEU A 307 2.83 -2.38 22.06
N MET A 308 1.55 -2.33 21.70
CA MET A 308 1.03 -2.77 20.40
C MET A 308 0.68 -1.52 19.56
N ALA A 309 1.61 -1.10 18.69
CA ALA A 309 1.45 0.12 17.90
C ALA A 309 0.65 -0.14 16.63
N GLU A 310 -0.47 0.57 16.46
CA GLU A 310 -1.43 0.36 15.37
C GLU A 310 -1.22 1.35 14.22
N ILE A 311 -1.18 0.80 13.01
CA ILE A 311 -1.15 1.55 11.75
C ILE A 311 -2.57 1.55 11.18
N LYS A 312 -3.17 2.74 11.06
CA LYS A 312 -4.50 2.95 10.49
C LYS A 312 -4.60 4.29 9.77
N ARG A 313 -5.34 4.34 8.66
CA ARG A 313 -5.53 5.54 7.85
C ARG A 313 -6.91 6.19 8.03
N GLY A 314 -7.88 5.43 8.54
CA GLY A 314 -9.22 5.90 8.86
C GLY A 314 -9.88 5.10 9.98
N SER A 315 -11.08 5.53 10.38
CA SER A 315 -11.95 4.76 11.28
C SER A 315 -13.43 5.09 11.04
N PRO A 316 -14.36 4.20 11.37
CA PRO A 316 -15.80 4.44 11.21
C PRO A 316 -16.30 5.72 11.91
N SER A 317 -15.71 6.07 13.06
CA SER A 317 -16.12 7.23 13.86
C SER A 317 -15.54 8.57 13.39
N LYS A 318 -14.39 8.56 12.71
CA LYS A 318 -13.62 9.78 12.40
C LYS A 318 -13.34 9.98 10.92
N GLY A 319 -13.78 9.05 10.06
CA GLY A 319 -13.46 9.06 8.64
C GLY A 319 -11.97 8.84 8.38
N ILE A 320 -11.50 9.31 7.22
CA ILE A 320 -10.10 9.24 6.79
C ILE A 320 -9.33 10.41 7.41
N PHE A 321 -8.21 10.13 8.07
CA PHE A 321 -7.38 11.18 8.69
C PHE A 321 -5.89 11.07 8.32
N ALA A 322 -5.45 9.97 7.70
CA ALA A 322 -4.04 9.77 7.41
C ALA A 322 -3.76 8.95 6.14
N LEU A 323 -4.43 9.29 5.03
CA LEU A 323 -4.32 8.52 3.78
C LEU A 323 -2.89 8.46 3.22
N GLY A 324 -2.09 9.51 3.41
CA GLY A 324 -0.71 9.59 2.94
C GLY A 324 0.32 8.78 3.76
N ILE A 325 -0.10 8.08 4.82
CA ILE A 325 0.83 7.29 5.64
C ILE A 325 1.31 6.06 4.87
N ASN A 326 2.64 5.92 4.83
CA ASN A 326 3.34 4.74 4.36
C ASN A 326 3.50 3.73 5.53
N ALA A 327 2.74 2.63 5.48
CA ALA A 327 2.71 1.62 6.54
C ALA A 327 4.11 1.01 6.82
N PRO A 328 4.91 0.61 5.80
CA PRO A 328 6.27 0.12 6.02
C PRO A 328 7.19 1.09 6.78
N VAL A 329 7.22 2.36 6.37
CA VAL A 329 8.03 3.39 7.05
C VAL A 329 7.58 3.55 8.50
N GLN A 330 6.27 3.55 8.74
CA GLN A 330 5.72 3.70 10.08
C GLN A 330 6.04 2.51 10.98
N ALA A 331 5.93 1.28 10.46
CA ALA A 331 6.24 0.06 11.19
C ALA A 331 7.70 0.03 11.67
N ARG A 332 8.65 0.48 10.84
CA ARG A 332 10.06 0.59 11.26
C ARG A 332 10.27 1.59 12.38
N LYS A 333 9.64 2.77 12.28
CA LYS A 333 9.68 3.78 13.36
C LYS A 333 9.15 3.20 14.67
N TYR A 334 8.01 2.52 14.62
CA TYR A 334 7.41 1.89 15.80
C TYR A 334 8.28 0.78 16.39
N ALA A 335 8.84 -0.08 15.54
CA ALA A 335 9.74 -1.15 15.96
C ALA A 335 10.96 -0.59 16.70
N LEU A 336 11.65 0.39 16.11
CA LEU A 336 12.84 1.02 16.69
C LEU A 336 12.52 1.86 17.94
N ALA A 337 11.27 2.32 18.09
CA ALA A 337 10.80 3.00 19.29
C ALA A 337 10.41 2.02 20.42
N GLY A 338 10.53 0.71 20.22
CA GLY A 338 10.30 -0.31 21.26
C GLY A 338 8.92 -0.96 21.24
N ALA A 339 8.13 -0.80 20.17
CA ALA A 339 6.87 -1.55 20.04
C ALA A 339 7.15 -3.06 20.05
N SER A 340 6.39 -3.81 20.84
CA SER A 340 6.46 -5.27 20.89
C SER A 340 5.60 -5.90 19.79
N VAL A 341 4.56 -5.19 19.35
CA VAL A 341 3.65 -5.63 18.29
C VAL A 341 3.35 -4.47 17.35
N ILE A 342 3.32 -4.74 16.05
CA ILE A 342 2.76 -3.84 15.03
C ILE A 342 1.38 -4.37 14.63
N SER A 343 0.35 -3.62 14.96
CA SER A 343 -1.02 -3.90 14.53
C SER A 343 -1.27 -3.23 13.18
N VAL A 344 -1.61 -4.00 12.16
CA VAL A 344 -1.86 -3.50 10.81
C VAL A 344 -3.34 -3.70 10.49
N LEU A 345 -4.05 -2.60 10.25
CA LEU A 345 -5.42 -2.67 9.74
C LEU A 345 -5.39 -3.14 8.28
N THR A 346 -6.18 -4.15 7.96
CA THR A 346 -6.27 -4.72 6.60
C THR A 346 -7.65 -4.58 5.96
N GLU A 347 -8.58 -3.94 6.68
CA GLU A 347 -9.93 -3.68 6.20
C GLU A 347 -9.94 -2.43 5.27
N PRO A 348 -10.37 -2.57 4.00
CA PRO A 348 -10.18 -1.53 3.00
C PRO A 348 -11.21 -0.39 3.02
N GLU A 349 -12.45 -0.63 3.46
CA GLU A 349 -13.54 0.33 3.26
C GLU A 349 -13.61 1.40 4.35
N TRP A 350 -13.51 1.02 5.62
CA TRP A 350 -13.61 1.94 6.75
C TRP A 350 -12.26 2.31 7.36
N PHE A 351 -11.30 1.39 7.37
CA PHE A 351 -9.97 1.63 7.95
C PHE A 351 -8.90 2.02 6.91
N LYS A 352 -9.21 1.86 5.62
CA LYS A 352 -8.33 2.13 4.47
C LYS A 352 -6.99 1.38 4.58
N GLY A 353 -7.07 0.13 5.05
CA GLY A 353 -5.97 -0.83 5.10
C GLY A 353 -6.01 -1.83 3.95
N SER A 354 -4.97 -2.65 3.84
CA SER A 354 -4.90 -3.71 2.83
C SER A 354 -4.04 -4.87 3.31
N ILE A 355 -4.19 -6.05 2.70
CA ILE A 355 -3.29 -7.19 2.97
C ILE A 355 -1.88 -6.91 2.45
N GLU A 356 -1.74 -6.05 1.44
CA GLU A 356 -0.47 -5.55 0.91
C GLU A 356 0.27 -4.69 1.93
N ASP A 357 -0.44 -3.89 2.76
CA ASP A 357 0.19 -3.18 3.87
C ASP A 357 0.84 -4.16 4.85
N LEU A 358 0.16 -5.26 5.19
CA LEU A 358 0.69 -6.29 6.07
C LEU A 358 1.95 -6.95 5.47
N ARG A 359 1.90 -7.31 4.18
CA ARG A 359 3.05 -7.89 3.45
C ARG A 359 4.24 -6.93 3.43
N ALA A 360 4.00 -5.67 3.09
CA ALA A 360 5.05 -4.67 2.99
C ALA A 360 5.65 -4.33 4.37
N VAL A 361 4.82 -4.25 5.41
CA VAL A 361 5.26 -4.13 6.81
C VAL A 361 6.12 -5.32 7.21
N ARG A 362 5.71 -6.55 6.87
CA ARG A 362 6.53 -7.74 7.14
C ARG A 362 7.87 -7.64 6.43
N GLN A 363 7.90 -7.33 5.14
CA GLN A 363 9.13 -7.27 4.34
C GLN A 363 10.15 -6.27 4.89
N VAL A 364 9.73 -5.08 5.32
CA VAL A 364 10.69 -4.08 5.82
C VAL A 364 11.20 -4.34 7.25
N LEU A 365 10.52 -5.22 7.98
CA LEU A 365 10.95 -5.71 9.29
C LEU A 365 11.80 -6.99 9.19
N ASP A 366 12.03 -7.52 7.98
CA ASP A 366 12.92 -8.66 7.78
C ASP A 366 14.36 -8.38 8.18
N GLY A 367 14.99 -9.40 8.77
CA GLY A 367 16.37 -9.33 9.23
C GLY A 367 16.58 -8.49 10.49
N MET A 368 15.57 -7.77 10.99
CA MET A 368 15.65 -6.98 12.22
C MET A 368 15.75 -7.92 13.45
N PRO A 369 16.88 -7.92 14.20
CA PRO A 369 16.96 -8.67 15.44
C PRO A 369 15.88 -8.19 16.40
N ASN A 370 15.18 -9.14 17.02
CA ASN A 370 14.08 -8.88 17.92
C ASN A 370 12.93 -8.02 17.34
N ARG A 371 12.65 -8.17 16.03
CA ARG A 371 11.48 -7.53 15.41
C ARG A 371 10.19 -7.73 16.24
N PRO A 372 9.26 -6.76 16.22
CA PRO A 372 7.94 -6.95 16.81
C PRO A 372 7.17 -8.08 16.13
N ALA A 373 6.21 -8.65 16.86
CA ALA A 373 5.18 -9.49 16.27
C ALA A 373 4.24 -8.63 15.41
N ILE A 374 3.64 -9.21 14.37
CA ILE A 374 2.72 -8.52 13.48
C ILE A 374 1.32 -9.06 13.70
N LEU A 375 0.40 -8.17 14.09
CA LEU A 375 -1.02 -8.47 14.25
C LEU A 375 -1.78 -8.02 13.02
N ARG A 376 -2.47 -8.95 12.34
CA ARG A 376 -3.52 -8.59 11.38
C ARG A 376 -4.77 -8.17 12.16
N LYS A 377 -5.09 -6.88 12.11
CA LYS A 377 -6.31 -6.32 12.69
C LYS A 377 -7.38 -6.22 11.61
N GLU A 378 -8.39 -7.07 11.72
CA GLU A 378 -9.52 -7.14 10.79
C GLU A 378 -10.72 -7.83 11.45
N PHE A 379 -11.83 -7.87 10.72
CA PHE A 379 -13.04 -8.64 11.04
C PHE A 379 -12.93 -10.05 10.43
N ILE A 380 -12.35 -10.99 11.17
CA ILE A 380 -12.15 -12.37 10.72
C ILE A 380 -13.38 -13.22 11.03
N PHE A 381 -13.87 -13.96 10.03
CA PHE A 381 -15.02 -14.88 10.16
C PHE A 381 -14.85 -16.21 9.41
N GLU A 382 -13.74 -16.40 8.69
CA GLU A 382 -13.42 -17.64 7.99
C GLU A 382 -11.92 -17.97 8.08
N GLU A 383 -11.60 -19.28 8.03
CA GLU A 383 -10.23 -19.82 8.02
C GLU A 383 -9.39 -19.25 6.86
N TYR A 384 -10.05 -18.95 5.74
CA TYR A 384 -9.49 -18.28 4.58
C TYR A 384 -8.68 -17.02 4.97
N GLN A 385 -9.27 -16.12 5.76
CA GLN A 385 -8.61 -14.88 6.17
C GLN A 385 -7.41 -15.15 7.09
N ILE A 386 -7.46 -16.21 7.90
CA ILE A 386 -6.35 -16.58 8.79
C ILE A 386 -5.18 -17.14 7.97
N LEU A 387 -5.45 -18.00 6.99
CA LEU A 387 -4.41 -18.54 6.11
C LEU A 387 -3.77 -17.45 5.25
N GLU A 388 -4.59 -16.55 4.70
CA GLU A 388 -4.11 -15.37 3.98
C GLU A 388 -3.23 -14.49 4.87
N ALA A 389 -3.62 -14.27 6.13
CA ALA A 389 -2.83 -13.50 7.10
C ALA A 389 -1.46 -14.14 7.33
N ARG A 390 -1.46 -15.46 7.54
CA ARG A 390 -0.25 -16.24 7.80
C ARG A 390 0.74 -16.14 6.65
N LEU A 391 0.26 -16.29 5.41
CA LEU A 391 1.07 -16.17 4.19
C LEU A 391 1.56 -14.75 3.95
N ALA A 392 0.75 -13.75 4.30
CA ALA A 392 1.15 -12.35 4.22
C ALA A 392 2.16 -11.95 5.33
N GLY A 393 2.38 -12.81 6.32
CA GLY A 393 3.40 -12.65 7.35
C GLY A 393 2.90 -12.12 8.68
N ALA A 394 1.60 -12.24 8.98
CA ALA A 394 1.12 -12.09 10.34
C ALA A 394 1.73 -13.16 11.27
N ASP A 395 2.00 -12.76 12.51
CA ASP A 395 2.37 -13.64 13.61
C ASP A 395 1.17 -13.93 14.53
N THR A 396 0.12 -13.11 14.43
CA THR A 396 -1.14 -13.26 15.16
C THR A 396 -2.29 -12.55 14.42
N VAL A 397 -3.52 -12.89 14.78
CA VAL A 397 -4.76 -12.36 14.21
C VAL A 397 -5.74 -11.94 15.32
N LEU A 398 -6.63 -11.02 14.99
CA LEU A 398 -7.73 -10.62 15.87
C LEU A 398 -8.95 -11.55 15.69
N LEU A 399 -9.52 -12.06 16.77
CA LEU A 399 -10.83 -12.70 16.79
C LEU A 399 -11.76 -11.93 17.74
N ILE A 400 -12.94 -11.52 17.28
CA ILE A 400 -13.85 -10.66 18.07
C ILE A 400 -15.04 -11.48 18.54
N VAL A 401 -15.18 -11.68 19.85
CA VAL A 401 -16.24 -12.55 20.42
C VAL A 401 -17.63 -12.02 20.05
N LYS A 402 -17.84 -10.70 20.10
CA LYS A 402 -19.13 -10.07 19.76
C LYS A 402 -19.66 -10.39 18.36
N MET A 403 -18.79 -10.79 17.42
CA MET A 403 -19.18 -11.06 16.03
C MET A 403 -19.29 -12.54 15.68
N LEU A 404 -18.74 -13.41 16.51
CA LEU A 404 -18.57 -14.83 16.20
C LEU A 404 -19.41 -15.62 17.19
N ASP A 405 -20.24 -16.53 16.68
CA ASP A 405 -20.82 -17.55 17.54
C ASP A 405 -19.70 -18.43 18.14
N THR A 406 -19.99 -19.08 19.26
CA THR A 406 -18.97 -19.80 20.03
C THR A 406 -18.34 -20.95 19.25
N GLU A 407 -19.11 -21.65 18.41
CA GLU A 407 -18.61 -22.76 17.59
C GLU A 407 -17.64 -22.26 16.52
N LEU A 408 -18.01 -21.20 15.80
CA LEU A 408 -17.16 -20.56 14.82
C LEU A 408 -15.90 -19.97 15.45
N LEU A 409 -16.03 -19.29 16.59
CA LEU A 409 -14.90 -18.75 17.34
C LEU A 409 -13.90 -19.85 17.72
N GLU A 410 -14.39 -20.97 18.26
CA GLU A 410 -13.54 -22.11 18.65
C GLU A 410 -12.82 -22.72 17.43
N ARG A 411 -13.53 -22.89 16.32
CA ARG A 411 -12.97 -23.39 15.07
C ARG A 411 -11.85 -22.48 14.54
N LEU A 412 -12.10 -21.17 14.46
CA LEU A 412 -11.12 -20.19 14.00
C LEU A 412 -9.92 -20.07 14.94
N TYR A 413 -10.14 -20.13 16.25
CA TYR A 413 -9.08 -20.13 17.24
C TYR A 413 -8.16 -21.34 17.09
N LYS A 414 -8.73 -22.55 16.99
CA LYS A 414 -7.97 -23.80 16.77
C LYS A 414 -7.23 -23.78 15.43
N TYR A 415 -7.84 -23.26 14.36
CA TYR A 415 -7.20 -23.13 13.06
C TYR A 415 -6.03 -22.14 13.08
N SER A 416 -6.15 -21.01 13.78
CA SER A 416 -5.02 -20.09 13.98
C SER A 416 -3.86 -20.78 14.72
N GLN A 417 -4.16 -21.55 15.77
CA GLN A 417 -3.16 -22.30 16.53
C GLN A 417 -2.48 -23.40 15.71
N SER A 418 -3.21 -24.08 14.81
CA SER A 418 -2.59 -25.09 13.93
C SER A 418 -1.57 -24.47 12.95
N LEU A 419 -1.72 -23.17 12.62
CA LEU A 419 -0.75 -22.40 11.84
C LEU A 419 0.37 -21.78 12.69
N GLY A 420 0.36 -21.99 14.01
CA GLY A 420 1.35 -21.47 14.96
C GLY A 420 1.06 -20.06 15.51
N MET A 421 -0.11 -19.49 15.19
CA MET A 421 -0.49 -18.13 15.59
C MET A 421 -1.45 -18.18 16.78
N GLU A 422 -1.03 -17.70 17.95
CA GLU A 422 -1.93 -17.46 19.08
C GLU A 422 -2.78 -16.20 18.82
N PRO A 423 -4.13 -16.28 18.74
CA PRO A 423 -4.97 -15.11 18.48
C PRO A 423 -5.01 -14.09 19.62
N LEU A 424 -5.21 -12.81 19.27
CA LEU A 424 -5.74 -11.83 20.20
C LEU A 424 -7.27 -11.94 20.19
N VAL A 425 -7.86 -12.44 21.28
CA VAL A 425 -9.31 -12.57 21.41
C VAL A 425 -9.89 -11.30 22.04
N GLU A 426 -10.67 -10.54 21.27
CA GLU A 426 -11.25 -9.25 21.69
C GLU A 426 -12.61 -9.44 22.37
N VAL A 427 -12.75 -8.82 23.54
CA VAL A 427 -13.95 -8.81 24.38
C VAL A 427 -14.28 -7.39 24.86
N GLN A 428 -15.53 -7.19 25.27
CA GLN A 428 -16.05 -5.94 25.81
C GLN A 428 -16.87 -6.12 27.08
N THR A 429 -17.57 -7.25 27.22
CA THR A 429 -18.46 -7.52 28.35
C THR A 429 -18.00 -8.70 29.20
N ALA A 430 -18.63 -8.89 30.37
CA ALA A 430 -18.35 -10.03 31.25
C ALA A 430 -18.69 -11.37 30.58
N GLU A 431 -19.80 -11.41 29.83
CA GLU A 431 -20.23 -12.61 29.10
C GLU A 431 -19.23 -12.98 28.00
N GLU A 432 -18.75 -11.99 27.24
CA GLU A 432 -17.71 -12.21 26.23
C GLU A 432 -16.39 -12.65 26.86
N MET A 433 -16.03 -12.10 28.02
CA MET A 433 -14.85 -12.49 28.79
C MET A 433 -14.95 -13.95 29.25
N GLU A 434 -16.10 -14.40 29.76
CA GLU A 434 -16.30 -15.81 30.11
C GLU A 434 -16.09 -16.75 28.92
N ILE A 435 -16.58 -16.37 27.74
CA ILE A 435 -16.38 -17.15 26.51
C ILE A 435 -14.88 -17.24 26.18
N ALA A 436 -14.16 -16.12 26.21
CA ALA A 436 -12.73 -16.08 25.92
C ALA A 436 -11.88 -16.89 26.92
N VAL A 437 -12.26 -16.87 28.21
CA VAL A 437 -11.61 -17.67 29.26
C VAL A 437 -11.91 -19.17 29.07
N LYS A 438 -13.17 -19.54 28.80
CA LYS A 438 -13.57 -20.94 28.55
C LYS A 438 -12.91 -21.50 27.28
N LEU A 439 -12.71 -20.66 26.27
CA LEU A 439 -11.97 -21.00 25.05
C LEU A 439 -10.48 -21.34 25.33
N GLY A 440 -9.93 -20.88 26.46
CA GLY A 440 -8.53 -21.08 26.83
C GLY A 440 -7.58 -20.08 26.16
N SER A 441 -8.08 -18.89 25.78
CA SER A 441 -7.25 -17.86 25.15
C SER A 441 -6.07 -17.45 26.03
N LYS A 442 -4.87 -17.40 25.46
CA LYS A 442 -3.66 -16.94 26.18
C LYS A 442 -3.49 -15.43 26.14
N VAL A 443 -4.15 -14.75 25.20
CA VAL A 443 -4.11 -13.29 25.06
C VAL A 443 -5.52 -12.76 24.79
N ILE A 444 -6.03 -11.97 25.74
CA ILE A 444 -7.37 -11.38 25.65
C ILE A 444 -7.23 -9.85 25.56
N GLY A 445 -7.84 -9.26 24.54
CA GLY A 445 -7.91 -7.82 24.36
C GLY A 445 -9.24 -7.26 24.87
N VAL A 446 -9.20 -6.35 25.85
CA VAL A 446 -10.39 -5.65 26.33
C VAL A 446 -10.57 -4.36 25.54
N ASN A 447 -11.63 -4.26 24.76
CA ASN A 447 -11.93 -3.05 24.01
C ASN A 447 -12.71 -2.05 24.87
N ASN A 448 -11.99 -1.05 25.39
CA ASN A 448 -12.55 0.05 26.18
C ASN A 448 -13.48 0.94 25.35
N ARG A 449 -13.49 0.81 24.02
CA ARG A 449 -14.43 1.51 23.15
C ARG A 449 -15.63 0.61 22.83
N ASN A 450 -16.83 1.08 23.17
CA ASN A 450 -18.07 0.43 22.75
C ASN A 450 -18.14 0.34 21.21
N LEU A 451 -18.28 -0.86 20.66
CA LEU A 451 -18.26 -1.07 19.20
C LEU A 451 -19.56 -0.63 18.51
N GLU A 452 -20.58 -0.25 19.27
CA GLU A 452 -21.89 0.22 18.77
C GLU A 452 -22.05 1.74 18.96
N SER A 453 -21.70 2.27 20.14
CA SER A 453 -21.80 3.70 20.47
C SER A 453 -20.51 4.49 20.25
N PHE A 454 -19.37 3.82 20.14
CA PHE A 454 -18.01 4.39 20.11
C PHE A 454 -17.58 5.19 21.34
N GLU A 455 -18.34 5.16 22.43
CA GLU A 455 -17.95 5.73 23.72
C GLU A 455 -16.78 4.94 24.32
N VAL A 456 -15.88 5.63 25.03
CA VAL A 456 -14.69 5.03 25.65
C VAL A 456 -14.87 5.03 27.16
N ASP A 457 -14.79 3.85 27.77
CA ASP A 457 -14.78 3.64 29.21
C ASP A 457 -13.51 2.87 29.62
N MET A 458 -12.58 3.60 30.23
CA MET A 458 -11.28 3.07 30.67
C MET A 458 -11.38 2.13 31.88
N ASP A 459 -12.47 2.16 32.63
CA ASP A 459 -12.67 1.29 33.81
C ASP A 459 -13.08 -0.14 33.39
N THR A 460 -13.44 -0.34 32.13
CA THR A 460 -13.86 -1.65 31.59
C THR A 460 -12.79 -2.71 31.81
N THR A 461 -11.51 -2.37 31.57
CA THR A 461 -10.41 -3.30 31.71
C THR A 461 -10.22 -3.76 33.16
N GLY A 462 -10.20 -2.83 34.12
CA GLY A 462 -10.10 -3.14 35.54
C GLY A 462 -11.28 -4.00 36.07
N ARG A 463 -12.50 -3.74 35.59
CA ARG A 463 -13.68 -4.56 35.95
C ARG A 463 -13.56 -6.01 35.48
N LEU A 464 -13.11 -6.22 34.25
CA LEU A 464 -13.02 -7.56 33.66
C LEU A 464 -11.78 -8.34 34.09
N ARG A 465 -10.71 -7.67 34.53
CA ARG A 465 -9.45 -8.33 34.93
C ARG A 465 -9.65 -9.45 35.96
N LYS A 466 -10.57 -9.27 36.90
CA LYS A 466 -10.84 -10.23 37.99
C LYS A 466 -11.36 -11.59 37.52
N MET A 467 -11.88 -11.66 36.30
CA MET A 467 -12.41 -12.89 35.71
C MET A 467 -11.33 -13.74 35.03
N VAL A 468 -10.12 -13.21 34.89
CA VAL A 468 -9.09 -13.75 34.01
C VAL A 468 -7.99 -14.46 34.81
N PRO A 469 -7.63 -15.71 34.45
CA PRO A 469 -6.53 -16.44 35.06
C PRO A 469 -5.20 -15.67 35.03
N GLU A 470 -4.31 -15.91 36.00
CA GLU A 470 -3.02 -15.20 36.10
C GLU A 470 -2.08 -15.46 34.91
N ASN A 471 -2.19 -16.62 34.27
CA ASN A 471 -1.34 -17.00 33.14
C ASN A 471 -1.82 -16.46 31.78
N THR A 472 -3.00 -15.83 31.72
CA THR A 472 -3.54 -15.19 30.51
C THR A 472 -3.13 -13.73 30.48
N LEU A 473 -2.57 -13.30 29.35
CA LEU A 473 -2.18 -11.91 29.14
C LEU A 473 -3.41 -11.07 28.80
N ILE A 474 -3.54 -9.91 29.45
CA ILE A 474 -4.60 -8.93 29.18
C ILE A 474 -4.02 -7.73 28.47
N CYS A 475 -4.68 -7.33 27.37
CA CYS A 475 -4.33 -6.17 26.58
C CYS A 475 -5.46 -5.13 26.63
N ALA A 476 -5.18 -3.90 27.02
CA ALA A 476 -6.16 -2.80 26.95
C ALA A 476 -6.17 -2.21 25.53
N LEU A 477 -7.33 -2.16 24.91
CA LEU A 477 -7.51 -1.65 23.54
C LEU A 477 -8.35 -0.37 23.57
N SER A 478 -7.92 0.64 22.82
CA SER A 478 -8.57 1.96 22.71
C SER A 478 -8.47 2.83 23.97
N GLY A 479 -8.44 4.16 23.77
CA GLY A 479 -8.54 5.16 24.84
C GLY A 479 -7.22 5.62 25.47
N ILE A 480 -6.10 4.98 25.14
CA ILE A 480 -4.77 5.32 25.66
C ILE A 480 -4.16 6.49 24.88
N ASN A 481 -3.95 7.63 25.56
CA ASN A 481 -3.43 8.85 24.93
C ASN A 481 -2.21 9.45 25.66
N SER A 482 -1.95 9.04 26.89
CA SER A 482 -0.91 9.60 27.76
C SER A 482 -0.22 8.53 28.62
N HIS A 483 0.93 8.88 29.19
CA HIS A 483 1.64 7.98 30.11
C HIS A 483 0.81 7.63 31.35
N ASN A 484 -0.01 8.58 31.84
CA ASN A 484 -0.91 8.32 32.96
C ASN A 484 -1.93 7.23 32.63
N ASP A 485 -2.44 7.17 31.40
CA ASP A 485 -3.35 6.10 30.96
C ASP A 485 -2.64 4.73 30.98
N VAL A 486 -1.35 4.69 30.62
CA VAL A 486 -0.53 3.47 30.69
C VAL A 486 -0.31 3.04 32.14
N LEU A 487 -0.07 3.99 33.05
CA LEU A 487 0.06 3.69 34.49
C LEU A 487 -1.26 3.17 35.09
N MET A 488 -2.40 3.71 34.68
CA MET A 488 -3.71 3.19 35.08
C MET A 488 -3.89 1.74 34.61
N CYS A 489 -3.60 1.46 33.34
CA CYS A 489 -3.64 0.09 32.80
C CYS A 489 -2.67 -0.84 33.58
N LYS A 490 -1.46 -0.37 33.89
CA LYS A 490 -0.48 -1.14 34.67
C LYS A 490 -1.04 -1.51 36.06
N ASN A 491 -1.68 -0.57 36.73
CA ASN A 491 -2.30 -0.79 38.05
C ASN A 491 -3.47 -1.79 37.98
N ASP A 492 -4.19 -1.82 36.85
CA ASP A 492 -5.23 -2.80 36.56
C ASP A 492 -4.68 -4.18 36.14
N GLY A 493 -3.36 -4.38 36.18
CA GLY A 493 -2.72 -5.66 35.84
C GLY A 493 -2.75 -5.98 34.34
N VAL A 494 -2.81 -4.94 33.50
CA VAL A 494 -2.71 -5.05 32.03
C VAL A 494 -1.26 -5.33 31.61
N ASN A 495 -1.08 -6.28 30.71
CA ASN A 495 0.23 -6.67 30.19
C ASN A 495 0.64 -5.88 28.94
N ALA A 496 -0.33 -5.41 28.15
CA ALA A 496 -0.06 -4.64 26.93
C ALA A 496 -1.14 -3.60 26.63
N VAL A 497 -0.77 -2.54 25.91
CA VAL A 497 -1.72 -1.52 25.42
C VAL A 497 -1.68 -1.47 23.90
N LEU A 498 -2.85 -1.40 23.28
CA LEU A 498 -2.98 -1.16 21.84
C LEU A 498 -3.31 0.30 21.57
N VAL A 499 -2.37 0.97 20.89
CA VAL A 499 -2.38 2.41 20.69
C VAL A 499 -2.21 2.71 19.21
N GLY A 500 -3.13 3.49 18.64
CA GLY A 500 -3.10 3.83 17.21
C GLY A 500 -3.24 5.32 16.97
N GLU A 501 -4.38 5.89 17.36
CA GLU A 501 -4.74 7.25 16.94
C GLU A 501 -3.79 8.32 17.50
N SER A 502 -3.43 8.23 18.79
CA SER A 502 -2.55 9.18 19.45
C SER A 502 -1.14 9.16 18.85
N ILE A 503 -0.59 7.96 18.61
CA ILE A 503 0.71 7.79 17.93
C ILE A 503 0.65 8.36 16.51
N MET A 504 -0.44 8.12 15.77
CA MET A 504 -0.56 8.54 14.37
C MET A 504 -0.73 10.06 14.19
N ARG A 505 -1.19 10.76 15.22
CA ARG A 505 -1.30 12.23 15.23
C ARG A 505 -0.05 12.94 15.73
N ALA A 506 0.86 12.21 16.38
CA ALA A 506 2.07 12.78 16.93
C ALA A 506 2.99 13.32 15.81
N PRO A 507 3.55 14.52 15.94
CA PRO A 507 4.54 15.05 14.99
C PRO A 507 5.77 14.13 14.87
N ASP A 508 6.20 13.56 15.99
CA ASP A 508 7.24 12.54 16.06
C ASP A 508 6.71 11.32 16.84
N ALA A 509 6.38 10.27 16.09
CA ALA A 509 5.88 9.03 16.66
C ALA A 509 6.88 8.35 17.61
N SER A 510 8.19 8.42 17.33
CA SER A 510 9.20 7.75 18.15
C SER A 510 9.36 8.45 19.50
N ALA A 511 9.39 9.78 19.48
CA ALA A 511 9.39 10.58 20.69
C ALA A 511 8.13 10.34 21.54
N PHE A 512 6.96 10.35 20.88
CA PHE A 512 5.69 10.11 21.56
C PHE A 512 5.59 8.71 22.17
N ILE A 513 6.03 7.66 21.48
CA ILE A 513 6.06 6.30 22.03
C ILE A 513 6.93 6.24 23.30
N THR A 514 8.10 6.89 23.27
CA THR A 514 9.01 6.94 24.42
C THR A 514 8.34 7.61 25.62
N GLU A 515 7.74 8.78 25.40
CA GLU A 515 7.01 9.51 26.45
C GLU A 515 5.82 8.70 26.98
N LEU A 516 5.04 8.10 26.08
CA LEU A 516 3.87 7.30 26.42
C LEU A 516 4.22 6.11 27.31
N CYS A 517 5.27 5.36 26.98
CA CYS A 517 5.59 4.11 27.66
C CYS A 517 6.51 4.29 28.88
N SER A 518 7.38 5.30 28.87
CA SER A 518 8.40 5.49 29.93
C SER A 518 8.19 6.73 30.81
N GLY A 519 7.26 7.62 30.45
CA GLY A 519 7.04 8.90 31.15
C GLY A 519 8.19 9.91 30.98
N SER A 520 9.23 9.53 30.23
CA SER A 520 10.42 10.35 30.01
C SER A 520 10.41 10.90 28.59
N LYS A 521 10.79 12.17 28.45
CA LYS A 521 11.09 12.73 27.11
C LYS A 521 12.36 12.05 26.58
N PRO A 522 12.45 11.76 25.27
CA PRO A 522 13.64 11.16 24.70
C PRO A 522 14.87 12.02 25.04
N SER A 523 15.81 11.46 25.79
CA SER A 523 17.09 12.12 26.00
C SER A 523 17.84 12.11 24.67
N VAL A 524 18.35 13.26 24.23
CA VAL A 524 19.34 13.31 23.15
C VAL A 524 20.61 12.65 23.67
N MET A 525 20.70 11.32 23.60
CA MET A 525 21.95 10.63 23.88
C MET A 525 22.94 11.12 22.83
N LYS A 526 24.02 11.78 23.28
CA LYS A 526 25.18 12.04 22.42
C LYS A 526 25.64 10.69 21.88
N LYS A 527 25.46 10.44 20.59
CA LYS A 527 26.05 9.27 19.93
C LYS A 527 27.55 9.35 20.13
N GLN A 528 28.11 8.45 20.91
CA GLN A 528 29.57 8.24 20.90
C GLN A 528 29.93 7.73 19.50
N THR A 529 30.63 8.55 18.74
CA THR A 529 31.12 8.17 17.42
C THR A 529 32.30 7.22 17.60
N LYS A 530 32.10 5.95 17.25
CA LYS A 530 33.20 4.98 17.22
C LYS A 530 34.16 5.32 16.07
N PRO A 531 35.46 5.01 16.19
CA PRO A 531 36.42 5.21 15.11
C PRO A 531 35.99 4.49 13.83
N LEU A 532 36.31 5.08 12.68
CA LEU A 532 36.01 4.46 11.39
C LEU A 532 36.74 3.12 11.23
N LEU A 533 36.05 2.15 10.65
CA LEU A 533 36.68 0.94 10.15
C LEU A 533 37.49 1.27 8.89
N VAL A 534 38.64 0.65 8.72
CA VAL A 534 39.56 0.93 7.62
C VAL A 534 39.88 -0.37 6.90
N LYS A 535 39.58 -0.42 5.60
CA LYS A 535 39.90 -1.55 4.74
C LYS A 535 40.95 -1.16 3.69
N VAL A 536 42.04 -1.92 3.63
CA VAL A 536 43.09 -1.79 2.61
C VAL A 536 42.90 -2.87 1.54
N CYS A 537 42.36 -2.47 0.39
CA CYS A 537 41.93 -3.34 -0.70
C CYS A 537 42.98 -3.50 -1.80
N GLY A 538 43.00 -4.68 -2.43
CA GLY A 538 43.93 -4.98 -3.53
C GLY A 538 45.36 -5.22 -3.05
N THR A 539 45.51 -5.82 -1.86
CA THR A 539 46.80 -6.14 -1.28
C THR A 539 47.50 -7.24 -2.06
N ARG A 540 48.77 -7.02 -2.43
CA ARG A 540 49.53 -7.85 -3.38
C ARG A 540 50.81 -8.47 -2.81
N SER A 541 51.16 -8.18 -1.57
CA SER A 541 52.34 -8.77 -0.91
C SER A 541 52.10 -8.97 0.59
N ALA A 542 52.87 -9.87 1.20
CA ALA A 542 52.81 -10.11 2.64
C ALA A 542 53.26 -8.87 3.43
N GLU A 543 54.28 -8.16 2.96
CA GLU A 543 54.81 -6.94 3.60
C GLU A 543 53.76 -5.82 3.64
N ALA A 544 52.97 -5.66 2.57
CA ALA A 544 51.87 -4.71 2.55
C ALA A 544 50.75 -5.09 3.54
N ALA A 545 50.47 -6.39 3.68
CA ALA A 545 49.51 -6.90 4.66
C ALA A 545 50.01 -6.66 6.10
N GLU A 546 51.28 -6.99 6.40
CA GLU A 546 51.92 -6.74 7.68
C GLU A 546 51.91 -5.26 8.04
N GLN A 547 52.20 -4.37 7.09
CA GLN A 547 52.12 -2.94 7.32
C GLN A 547 50.69 -2.48 7.62
N ALA A 548 49.68 -3.00 6.92
CA ALA A 548 48.28 -2.67 7.19
C ALA A 548 47.87 -3.13 8.62
N VAL A 549 48.29 -4.33 9.01
CA VAL A 549 48.10 -4.88 10.36
C VAL A 549 48.80 -4.02 11.42
N ALA A 550 50.09 -3.70 11.23
CA ALA A 550 50.87 -2.86 12.14
C ALA A 550 50.27 -1.45 12.29
N SER A 551 49.63 -0.95 11.22
CA SER A 551 48.93 0.33 11.21
C SER A 551 47.53 0.27 11.85
N LYS A 552 47.06 -0.92 12.27
CA LYS A 552 45.71 -1.18 12.82
C LYS A 552 44.57 -0.97 11.82
N ALA A 553 44.78 -1.36 10.56
CA ALA A 553 43.67 -1.53 9.63
C ALA A 553 42.75 -2.65 10.13
N ASP A 554 41.43 -2.49 9.98
CA ASP A 554 40.45 -3.50 10.41
C ASP A 554 40.35 -4.64 9.38
N PHE A 555 40.63 -4.33 8.10
CA PHE A 555 40.49 -5.27 7.01
C PHE A 555 41.63 -5.16 5.99
N VAL A 556 42.11 -6.32 5.53
CA VAL A 556 43.02 -6.46 4.38
C VAL A 556 42.28 -7.21 3.28
N GLY A 557 42.16 -6.60 2.11
CA GLY A 557 41.45 -7.16 0.96
C GLY A 557 42.39 -7.71 -0.11
N ILE A 558 42.18 -8.95 -0.54
CA ILE A 558 42.90 -9.58 -1.67
C ILE A 558 41.98 -9.77 -2.87
N CYS A 559 42.42 -9.33 -4.06
CA CYS A 559 41.64 -9.50 -5.28
C CYS A 559 41.82 -10.90 -5.84
N LEU A 560 40.72 -11.66 -5.94
CA LEU A 560 40.71 -13.03 -6.46
C LEU A 560 40.03 -13.11 -7.84
N VAL A 561 39.82 -11.95 -8.49
CA VAL A 561 39.18 -11.79 -9.79
C VAL A 561 40.19 -12.01 -10.92
N PRO A 562 40.10 -13.14 -11.67
CA PRO A 562 41.06 -13.47 -12.72
C PRO A 562 41.18 -12.37 -13.78
N GLY A 563 42.40 -12.13 -14.26
CA GLY A 563 42.69 -11.16 -15.33
C GLY A 563 42.69 -9.69 -14.91
N THR A 564 42.36 -9.37 -13.65
CA THR A 564 42.47 -7.99 -13.14
C THR A 564 43.91 -7.66 -12.75
N LYS A 565 44.31 -6.39 -12.90
CA LYS A 565 45.67 -5.92 -12.56
C LYS A 565 46.09 -6.21 -11.11
N ARG A 566 45.12 -6.32 -10.20
CA ARG A 566 45.36 -6.54 -8.76
C ARG A 566 45.13 -7.99 -8.33
N CYS A 567 44.81 -8.90 -9.26
CA CYS A 567 44.61 -10.32 -8.95
C CYS A 567 45.91 -10.90 -8.39
N VAL A 568 45.83 -11.60 -7.25
CA VAL A 568 46.99 -12.27 -6.65
C VAL A 568 47.11 -13.72 -7.10
N SER A 569 48.33 -14.26 -7.10
CA SER A 569 48.55 -15.70 -7.31
C SER A 569 48.11 -16.50 -6.07
N HIS A 570 48.04 -17.82 -6.22
CA HIS A 570 47.72 -18.73 -5.11
C HIS A 570 48.72 -18.60 -3.96
N GLU A 571 50.02 -18.57 -4.27
CA GLU A 571 51.11 -18.45 -3.30
C GLU A 571 51.05 -17.11 -2.56
N THR A 572 50.83 -16.02 -3.30
CA THR A 572 50.68 -14.69 -2.71
C THR A 572 49.45 -14.60 -1.81
N ALA A 573 48.32 -15.19 -2.20
CA ALA A 573 47.11 -15.21 -1.39
C ALA A 573 47.33 -15.96 -0.05
N LEU A 574 48.02 -17.09 -0.08
CA LEU A 574 48.39 -17.84 1.13
C LEU A 574 49.37 -17.05 2.01
N ALA A 575 50.37 -16.39 1.43
CA ALA A 575 51.33 -15.58 2.17
C ALA A 575 50.66 -14.38 2.88
N ILE A 576 49.75 -13.68 2.20
CA ILE A 576 48.95 -12.60 2.80
C ILE A 576 48.05 -13.14 3.91
N SER A 577 47.42 -14.31 3.70
CA SER A 577 46.58 -14.94 4.72
C SER A 577 47.39 -15.29 5.97
N ALA A 578 48.58 -15.86 5.82
CA ALA A 578 49.47 -16.13 6.94
C ALA A 578 49.87 -14.85 7.70
N ALA A 579 50.25 -13.79 6.98
CA ALA A 579 50.63 -12.51 7.56
C ALA A 579 49.49 -11.87 8.40
N VAL A 580 48.26 -11.88 7.88
CA VAL A 580 47.09 -11.34 8.61
C VAL A 580 46.79 -12.16 9.86
N HIS A 581 46.81 -13.50 9.75
CA HIS A 581 46.45 -14.38 10.87
C HIS A 581 47.54 -14.53 11.94
N ALA A 582 48.81 -14.29 11.62
CA ALA A 582 49.90 -14.34 12.59
C ALA A 582 49.82 -13.27 13.70
N SER A 583 49.01 -12.22 13.49
CA SER A 583 48.97 -11.02 14.34
C SER A 583 47.97 -11.08 15.51
N GLY A 584 47.22 -12.18 15.68
CA GLY A 584 46.16 -12.27 16.70
C GLY A 584 46.24 -13.52 17.58
N ASP A 585 46.06 -13.33 18.90
CA ASP A 585 45.72 -14.43 19.82
C ASP A 585 44.44 -15.11 19.35
N ASN A 586 44.46 -16.44 19.25
CA ASN A 586 43.30 -17.29 18.90
C ASN A 586 42.19 -17.30 19.98
N LEU A 587 42.28 -16.43 20.99
CA LEU A 587 41.45 -16.44 22.19
C LEU A 587 40.94 -15.04 22.54
N ALA A 588 39.95 -14.57 21.78
CA ALA A 588 38.94 -13.66 22.30
C ALA A 588 37.74 -13.65 21.35
N SER A 589 36.65 -14.30 21.75
CA SER A 589 35.34 -13.94 21.26
C SER A 589 35.23 -12.42 21.38
N ALA A 590 35.07 -11.71 20.26
CA ALA A 590 34.78 -10.30 20.28
C ALA A 590 33.71 -10.07 21.35
N ARG A 591 33.93 -9.12 22.27
CA ARG A 591 32.86 -8.68 23.17
C ARG A 591 31.78 -8.10 22.26
N GLU A 592 30.84 -8.94 21.86
CA GLU A 592 29.64 -8.52 21.15
C GLU A 592 28.98 -7.50 22.06
N GLU A 593 28.81 -6.26 21.58
CA GLU A 593 27.88 -5.38 22.26
C GLU A 593 26.52 -6.10 22.23
N PRO A 594 25.89 -6.30 23.40
CA PRO A 594 24.70 -7.12 23.48
C PRO A 594 23.63 -6.53 22.59
N ILE A 595 23.19 -7.30 21.59
CA ILE A 595 21.95 -7.02 20.87
C ILE A 595 20.88 -6.94 21.96
N SER A 596 20.08 -5.87 21.97
CA SER A 596 19.02 -5.70 22.96
C SER A 596 18.16 -6.96 23.01
N GLU A 597 18.03 -7.58 24.18
CA GLU A 597 17.25 -8.80 24.35
C GLU A 597 15.74 -8.55 24.25
N SER A 598 15.31 -7.29 24.46
CA SER A 598 13.91 -6.90 24.56
C SER A 598 13.43 -5.96 23.44
N GLY A 599 14.31 -5.15 22.84
CA GLY A 599 13.97 -4.16 21.82
C GLY A 599 14.43 -4.56 20.42
N ALA A 600 13.66 -4.14 19.41
CA ALA A 600 14.08 -4.32 18.02
C ALA A 600 15.30 -3.42 17.71
N THR A 601 16.31 -3.97 17.03
CA THR A 601 17.53 -3.24 16.67
C THR A 601 17.63 -3.09 15.15
N ASP A 602 18.04 -1.92 14.65
CA ASP A 602 18.28 -1.79 13.21
C ASP A 602 19.37 -2.77 12.73
N TYR A 603 19.13 -3.41 11.59
CA TYR A 603 19.99 -4.44 11.06
C TYR A 603 21.42 -3.95 10.77
N PHE A 604 21.60 -2.78 10.16
CA PHE A 604 22.95 -2.29 9.81
C PHE A 604 23.70 -1.79 11.04
N VAL A 605 22.98 -1.31 12.05
CA VAL A 605 23.57 -1.02 13.38
C VAL A 605 24.06 -2.31 14.04
N ALA A 606 23.23 -3.36 14.10
CA ALA A 606 23.64 -4.65 14.65
C ALA A 606 24.77 -5.31 13.81
N ALA A 607 24.72 -5.15 12.49
CA ALA A 607 25.75 -5.66 11.59
C ALA A 607 27.10 -4.97 11.78
N ALA A 608 27.11 -3.66 12.09
CA ALA A 608 28.34 -2.92 12.38
C ALA A 608 29.10 -3.51 13.58
N SER A 609 28.39 -3.96 14.62
CA SER A 609 29.02 -4.62 15.77
C SER A 609 29.71 -5.94 15.39
N ARG A 610 29.14 -6.71 14.45
CA ARG A 610 29.78 -7.93 13.90
C ARG A 610 31.05 -7.63 13.07
N LEU A 611 31.14 -6.41 12.54
CA LEU A 611 32.29 -5.90 11.81
C LEU A 611 33.34 -5.24 12.72
N GLN A 612 33.16 -5.26 14.04
CA GLN A 612 34.21 -4.91 14.99
C GLN A 612 34.99 -6.17 15.40
N GLY A 613 36.27 -5.99 15.68
CA GLY A 613 37.17 -7.10 16.03
C GLY A 613 38.44 -6.58 16.69
N THR A 614 39.11 -7.45 17.43
CA THR A 614 40.39 -7.15 18.11
C THR A 614 41.61 -7.32 17.19
N ARG A 615 41.44 -8.01 16.06
CA ARG A 615 42.46 -8.22 15.02
C ARG A 615 41.99 -7.76 13.65
N THR A 616 42.94 -7.51 12.76
CA THR A 616 42.71 -7.33 11.33
C THR A 616 42.13 -8.61 10.71
N ARG A 617 41.18 -8.45 9.78
CA ARG A 617 40.50 -9.55 9.10
C ARG A 617 40.77 -9.58 7.61
N LEU A 618 40.86 -10.78 7.04
CA LEU A 618 41.13 -11.00 5.62
C LEU A 618 39.83 -11.03 4.80
N VAL A 619 39.78 -10.25 3.71
CA VAL A 619 38.63 -10.13 2.82
C VAL A 619 39.01 -10.60 1.41
N GLY A 620 38.29 -11.58 0.85
CA GLY A 620 38.45 -11.94 -0.56
C GLY A 620 37.48 -11.17 -1.44
N ILE A 621 38.00 -10.51 -2.49
CA ILE A 621 37.19 -9.79 -3.47
C ILE A 621 36.90 -10.69 -4.68
N PHE A 622 35.62 -10.82 -4.99
CA PHE A 622 35.07 -11.57 -6.13
C PHE A 622 34.21 -10.64 -6.99
N GLN A 623 34.14 -10.96 -8.28
CA GLN A 623 33.35 -10.31 -9.30
C GLN A 623 32.90 -11.36 -10.32
N ASN A 624 31.65 -11.81 -10.19
CA ASN A 624 30.97 -12.73 -11.12
C ASN A 624 31.59 -14.14 -11.25
N GLN A 625 32.45 -14.58 -10.32
CA GLN A 625 32.83 -15.99 -10.24
C GLN A 625 31.67 -16.86 -9.75
N PRO A 626 31.61 -18.15 -10.14
CA PRO A 626 30.62 -19.09 -9.63
C PRO A 626 30.68 -19.21 -8.09
N LEU A 627 29.51 -19.34 -7.44
CA LEU A 627 29.42 -19.48 -5.98
C LEU A 627 30.29 -20.64 -5.44
N SER A 628 30.40 -21.74 -6.19
CA SER A 628 31.26 -22.88 -5.81
C SER A 628 32.73 -22.48 -5.67
N GLU A 629 33.24 -21.67 -6.59
CA GLU A 629 34.62 -21.16 -6.55
C GLU A 629 34.81 -20.19 -5.37
N VAL A 630 33.79 -19.34 -5.10
CA VAL A 630 33.81 -18.41 -3.97
C VAL A 630 33.93 -19.18 -2.65
N LEU A 631 33.12 -20.23 -2.47
CA LEU A 631 33.13 -21.07 -1.26
C LEU A 631 34.45 -21.86 -1.12
N GLU A 632 34.97 -22.39 -2.22
CA GLU A 632 36.27 -23.08 -2.24
C GLU A 632 37.40 -22.14 -1.81
N LYS A 633 37.48 -20.96 -2.42
CA LYS A 633 38.51 -19.96 -2.12
C LYS A 633 38.36 -19.36 -0.73
N GLN A 634 37.13 -19.18 -0.25
CA GLN A 634 36.87 -18.77 1.14
C GLN A 634 37.51 -19.73 2.13
N LYS A 635 37.32 -21.04 1.94
CA LYS A 635 37.93 -22.06 2.78
C LYS A 635 39.44 -22.16 2.58
N LEU A 636 39.90 -22.17 1.33
CA LEU A 636 41.31 -22.37 0.98
C LEU A 636 42.21 -21.27 1.55
N TYR A 637 41.77 -20.02 1.50
CA TYR A 637 42.55 -18.87 1.97
C TYR A 637 42.20 -18.43 3.39
N ASN A 638 41.32 -19.18 4.09
CA ASN A 638 40.79 -18.83 5.40
C ASN A 638 40.26 -17.39 5.44
N LEU A 639 39.41 -17.02 4.48
CA LEU A 639 38.86 -15.66 4.41
C LEU A 639 37.87 -15.43 5.55
N ASP A 640 38.07 -14.33 6.29
CA ASP A 640 37.18 -13.89 7.37
C ASP A 640 35.92 -13.19 6.83
N LEU A 641 35.99 -12.62 5.63
CA LEU A 641 34.89 -11.98 4.92
C LEU A 641 35.00 -12.20 3.41
N VAL A 642 33.85 -12.12 2.73
CA VAL A 642 33.77 -12.11 1.27
C VAL A 642 33.24 -10.76 0.81
N GLN A 643 33.82 -10.21 -0.26
CA GLN A 643 33.31 -9.03 -0.93
C GLN A 643 32.84 -9.37 -2.35
N PHE A 644 31.55 -9.17 -2.62
CA PHE A 644 30.98 -9.27 -3.97
C PHE A 644 30.99 -7.91 -4.66
N HIS A 645 31.65 -7.83 -5.82
CA HIS A 645 31.95 -6.59 -6.52
C HIS A 645 31.39 -6.53 -7.96
N GLY A 646 30.63 -7.55 -8.38
CA GLY A 646 29.96 -7.63 -9.68
C GLY A 646 28.44 -7.60 -9.60
N ASP A 647 27.79 -8.42 -10.42
CA ASP A 647 26.33 -8.57 -10.53
C ASP A 647 25.86 -9.86 -9.85
N GLU A 648 26.62 -10.37 -8.87
CA GLU A 648 26.28 -11.57 -8.12
C GLU A 648 24.87 -11.45 -7.48
N PRO A 649 24.07 -12.53 -7.50
CA PRO A 649 22.77 -12.55 -6.83
C PRO A 649 22.91 -12.29 -5.33
N ILE A 650 22.06 -11.41 -4.79
CA ILE A 650 22.22 -10.91 -3.41
C ILE A 650 21.91 -11.99 -2.36
N GLU A 651 21.11 -12.99 -2.71
CA GLU A 651 20.79 -14.15 -1.88
C GLU A 651 22.01 -15.02 -1.55
N TRP A 652 23.08 -14.96 -2.37
CA TRP A 652 24.30 -15.73 -2.10
C TRP A 652 24.96 -15.36 -0.77
N ALA A 653 24.76 -14.13 -0.30
CA ALA A 653 25.28 -13.70 0.99
C ALA A 653 24.74 -14.51 2.18
N LYS A 654 23.58 -15.16 2.03
CA LYS A 654 23.03 -16.07 3.06
C LYS A 654 23.67 -17.45 3.02
N ILE A 655 24.34 -17.80 1.93
CA ILE A 655 24.97 -19.10 1.70
C ILE A 655 26.46 -19.05 2.08
N VAL A 656 27.11 -17.89 1.90
CA VAL A 656 28.50 -17.67 2.30
C VAL A 656 28.62 -17.77 3.84
N PRO A 657 29.51 -18.61 4.39
CA PRO A 657 29.57 -18.90 5.83
C PRO A 657 30.24 -17.79 6.67
N VAL A 658 30.59 -16.68 6.04
CA VAL A 658 31.27 -15.53 6.64
C VAL A 658 30.57 -14.23 6.24
N PRO A 659 30.73 -13.13 7.01
CA PRO A 659 30.12 -11.85 6.67
C PRO A 659 30.45 -11.40 5.24
N VAL A 660 29.44 -10.86 4.56
CA VAL A 660 29.55 -10.41 3.17
C VAL A 660 29.49 -8.89 3.08
N ILE A 661 30.49 -8.31 2.41
CA ILE A 661 30.49 -6.93 1.93
C ILE A 661 29.96 -6.94 0.50
N ARG A 662 28.96 -6.10 0.19
CA ARG A 662 28.43 -5.99 -1.18
C ARG A 662 28.74 -4.62 -1.74
N ALA A 663 29.46 -4.55 -2.86
CA ALA A 663 29.72 -3.28 -3.53
C ALA A 663 28.49 -2.81 -4.30
N PHE A 664 28.21 -1.52 -4.23
CA PHE A 664 27.12 -0.85 -4.94
C PHE A 664 27.63 0.42 -5.60
N LYS A 665 27.06 0.76 -6.74
CA LYS A 665 27.16 2.08 -7.35
C LYS A 665 26.05 2.99 -6.79
N PRO A 666 26.24 4.32 -6.74
CA PRO A 666 25.16 5.22 -6.36
C PRO A 666 23.91 5.02 -7.20
N GLY A 667 22.75 4.96 -6.54
CA GLY A 667 21.47 4.70 -7.19
C GLY A 667 21.16 3.23 -7.50
N GLN A 668 22.09 2.30 -7.27
CA GLN A 668 21.84 0.87 -7.47
C GLN A 668 20.79 0.34 -6.47
N VAL A 669 19.79 -0.37 -6.99
CA VAL A 669 18.72 -0.98 -6.19
C VAL A 669 19.31 -2.10 -5.33
N GLY A 670 18.77 -2.27 -4.13
CA GLY A 670 19.14 -3.35 -3.22
C GLY A 670 20.16 -2.98 -2.14
N ILE A 671 20.76 -1.77 -2.18
CA ILE A 671 21.75 -1.32 -1.19
C ILE A 671 21.23 -1.38 0.27
N GLY A 672 19.93 -1.12 0.44
CA GLY A 672 19.24 -1.19 1.72
C GLY A 672 18.56 -2.54 2.02
N LEU A 673 18.87 -3.64 1.32
CA LEU A 673 18.27 -4.93 1.66
C LEU A 673 18.91 -5.50 2.94
N ARG A 674 18.09 -5.63 3.99
CA ARG A 674 18.52 -6.18 5.29
C ARG A 674 18.58 -7.71 5.22
N GLY A 675 19.59 -8.30 5.84
CA GLY A 675 19.79 -9.75 5.85
C GLY A 675 20.36 -10.35 4.56
N TYR A 676 20.74 -9.52 3.58
CA TYR A 676 21.32 -9.94 2.30
C TYR A 676 22.77 -9.47 2.09
N HIS A 677 23.32 -8.68 3.00
CA HIS A 677 24.74 -8.37 3.11
C HIS A 677 24.99 -7.82 4.51
N THR A 678 26.21 -7.90 5.01
CA THR A 678 26.55 -7.36 6.33
C THR A 678 26.69 -5.85 6.27
N VAL A 679 27.40 -5.34 5.25
CA VAL A 679 27.52 -3.90 4.99
C VAL A 679 27.60 -3.64 3.49
N PRO A 680 26.89 -2.62 2.98
CA PRO A 680 27.07 -2.15 1.62
C PRO A 680 28.34 -1.29 1.54
N LEU A 681 29.19 -1.57 0.56
CA LEU A 681 30.29 -0.72 0.16
C LEU A 681 29.83 0.14 -1.00
N LEU A 682 29.67 1.45 -0.77
CA LEU A 682 29.27 2.38 -1.79
C LEU A 682 30.52 2.93 -2.48
N ASP A 683 30.78 2.43 -3.67
CA ASP A 683 31.84 2.95 -4.54
C ASP A 683 31.22 4.03 -5.42
N SER A 684 31.46 5.30 -5.07
CA SER A 684 30.89 6.41 -5.82
C SER A 684 31.52 6.60 -7.20
N GLY A 685 32.57 5.82 -7.53
CA GLY A 685 33.22 5.84 -8.82
C GLY A 685 34.00 7.12 -9.12
N ALA A 686 35.32 6.95 -9.24
CA ALA A 686 36.05 7.40 -10.42
C ALA A 686 37.30 6.53 -10.56
N GLY A 687 37.54 5.97 -11.74
CA GLY A 687 38.83 5.34 -12.05
C GLY A 687 39.97 6.33 -11.77
N SER A 688 41.06 5.82 -11.18
CA SER A 688 42.33 6.51 -10.89
C SER A 688 42.28 8.05 -10.89
N GLY A 689 41.94 8.66 -9.75
CA GLY A 689 42.36 10.04 -9.45
C GLY A 689 41.33 11.18 -9.52
N LYS A 690 40.01 10.93 -9.63
CA LYS A 690 38.99 11.98 -9.37
C LYS A 690 38.37 11.83 -7.98
N LEU A 691 38.02 12.97 -7.37
CA LEU A 691 37.36 13.09 -6.07
C LEU A 691 35.99 12.40 -6.07
N LEU A 692 35.65 11.81 -4.91
CA LEU A 692 34.37 11.17 -4.60
C LEU A 692 33.19 12.14 -4.84
N ASP A 693 32.16 11.71 -5.58
CA ASP A 693 30.91 12.47 -5.70
C ASP A 693 30.04 12.26 -4.45
N VAL A 694 30.28 13.12 -3.47
CA VAL A 694 29.58 13.16 -2.18
C VAL A 694 28.07 13.37 -2.36
N SER A 695 27.62 14.03 -3.43
CA SER A 695 26.20 14.39 -3.63
C SER A 695 25.34 13.15 -3.84
N ASN A 696 25.83 12.21 -4.65
CA ASN A 696 25.17 10.94 -4.92
C ASN A 696 25.16 10.01 -3.69
N VAL A 697 26.19 10.08 -2.84
CA VAL A 697 26.22 9.39 -1.54
C VAL A 697 25.16 9.96 -0.60
N LYS A 698 25.05 11.29 -0.49
CA LYS A 698 24.01 11.95 0.32
C LYS A 698 22.62 11.55 -0.13
N ALA A 699 22.33 11.65 -1.42
CA ALA A 699 21.03 11.27 -1.99
C ALA A 699 20.66 9.79 -1.72
N THR A 700 21.66 8.91 -1.58
CA THR A 700 21.45 7.51 -1.20
C THR A 700 21.12 7.36 0.29
N LEU A 701 21.83 8.07 1.16
CA LEU A 701 21.62 8.05 2.62
C LEU A 701 20.34 8.80 3.05
N GLU A 702 19.88 9.79 2.28
CA GLU A 702 18.63 10.51 2.51
C GLU A 702 17.40 9.61 2.36
N LYS A 703 17.44 8.65 1.42
CA LYS A 703 16.32 7.73 1.15
C LYS A 703 16.09 6.73 2.29
N ASP A 704 17.12 6.46 3.09
CA ASP A 704 17.09 5.43 4.12
C ASP A 704 17.83 5.90 5.39
N PRO A 705 17.08 6.35 6.44
CA PRO A 705 17.67 6.93 7.64
C PRO A 705 18.61 5.98 8.40
N GLU A 706 18.40 4.68 8.26
CA GLU A 706 19.16 3.64 8.97
C GLU A 706 20.20 2.96 8.09
N LEU A 707 20.31 3.31 6.80
CA LEU A 707 21.40 2.81 5.97
C LEU A 707 22.74 3.22 6.58
N ARG A 708 23.67 2.27 6.61
CA ARG A 708 25.06 2.46 7.02
C ARG A 708 25.96 1.86 5.96
N ILE A 709 27.03 2.54 5.60
CA ILE A 709 27.85 2.18 4.43
C ILE A 709 29.34 2.10 4.77
N PHE A 710 30.09 1.36 3.96
CA PHE A 710 31.50 1.65 3.71
C PHE A 710 31.60 2.62 2.54
N LEU A 711 32.48 3.62 2.68
CA LEU A 711 32.75 4.60 1.63
C LEU A 711 33.99 4.19 0.84
N ALA A 712 33.87 4.11 -0.48
CA ALA A 712 34.96 3.75 -1.37
C ALA A 712 34.99 4.64 -2.61
N GLY A 713 36.11 4.60 -3.34
CA GLY A 713 36.29 5.31 -4.61
C GLY A 713 37.15 6.56 -4.47
N GLY A 714 38.35 6.56 -5.08
CA GLY A 714 39.22 7.74 -5.17
C GLY A 714 39.80 8.26 -3.85
N LEU A 715 39.62 7.54 -2.74
CA LEU A 715 40.15 7.94 -1.42
C LEU A 715 41.69 7.87 -1.39
N ASN A 716 42.31 8.67 -0.53
CA ASN A 716 43.73 8.63 -0.15
C ASN A 716 43.92 9.36 1.21
N ALA A 717 45.15 9.41 1.72
CA ALA A 717 45.44 10.00 3.03
C ALA A 717 45.09 11.49 3.12
N ASP A 718 45.16 12.20 2.00
CA ASP A 718 44.96 13.66 1.93
C ASP A 718 43.48 14.04 1.84
N ASN A 719 42.63 13.19 1.25
CA ASN A 719 41.23 13.52 0.96
C ASN A 719 40.19 12.81 1.84
N VAL A 720 40.54 11.73 2.55
CA VAL A 720 39.57 10.90 3.28
C VAL A 720 38.78 11.67 4.34
N THR A 721 39.46 12.55 5.08
CA THR A 721 38.84 13.42 6.09
C THR A 721 37.84 14.38 5.45
N GLN A 722 38.22 15.02 4.34
CA GLN A 722 37.34 15.93 3.62
C GLN A 722 36.12 15.19 3.05
N ALA A 723 36.32 13.99 2.48
CA ALA A 723 35.25 13.19 1.89
C ALA A 723 34.18 12.79 2.92
N VAL A 724 34.60 12.33 4.10
CA VAL A 724 33.68 11.96 5.18
C VAL A 724 32.99 13.21 5.76
N ASN A 725 33.73 14.29 6.01
CA ASN A 725 33.16 15.51 6.57
C ASN A 725 32.18 16.20 5.61
N ALA A 726 32.40 16.10 4.29
CA ALA A 726 31.52 16.66 3.29
C ALA A 726 30.10 16.05 3.32
N LEU A 727 29.92 14.86 3.92
CA LEU A 727 28.61 14.24 4.14
C LEU A 727 27.76 14.94 5.21
N GLY A 728 28.33 15.84 6.03
CA GLY A 728 27.58 16.58 7.04
C GLY A 728 26.94 15.68 8.09
N GLU A 729 25.63 15.80 8.28
CA GLU A 729 24.84 14.99 9.25
C GLU A 729 24.85 13.49 8.94
N PHE A 730 25.21 13.10 7.72
CA PHE A 730 25.29 11.70 7.31
C PHE A 730 26.65 11.06 7.61
N SER A 731 27.66 11.82 8.03
CA SER A 731 29.00 11.31 8.36
C SER A 731 28.96 10.17 9.38
N ASP A 732 28.02 10.25 10.34
CA ASP A 732 27.82 9.21 11.34
C ASP A 732 27.36 7.86 10.80
N ARG A 733 26.86 7.84 9.57
CA ARG A 733 26.37 6.64 8.89
C ARG A 733 27.45 5.94 8.07
N VAL A 734 28.64 6.52 7.96
CA VAL A 734 29.81 5.86 7.38
C VAL A 734 30.45 4.98 8.45
N LEU A 735 30.34 3.66 8.32
CA LEU A 735 30.97 2.73 9.27
C LEU A 735 32.46 2.59 9.04
N GLY A 736 32.88 2.72 7.79
CA GLY A 736 34.28 2.59 7.41
C GLY A 736 34.60 3.13 6.03
N VAL A 737 35.88 3.14 5.72
CA VAL A 737 36.44 3.60 4.45
C VAL A 737 37.26 2.48 3.81
N ASP A 738 37.15 2.34 2.50
CA ASP A 738 37.89 1.37 1.70
C ASP A 738 38.85 2.09 0.75
N ILE A 739 40.13 1.71 0.82
CA ILE A 739 41.19 2.25 -0.02
C ILE A 739 41.73 1.20 -0.97
N SER A 740 41.97 1.58 -2.23
CA SER A 740 42.69 0.74 -3.20
C SER A 740 43.83 1.52 -3.87
N SER A 741 43.57 2.20 -5.00
CA SER A 741 44.63 2.87 -5.77
C SER A 741 45.30 4.05 -5.06
N GLY A 742 44.67 4.66 -4.04
CA GLY A 742 45.23 5.84 -3.36
C GLY A 742 46.41 5.55 -2.43
N VAL A 743 46.76 4.27 -2.23
CA VAL A 743 48.01 3.86 -1.57
C VAL A 743 49.05 3.32 -2.55
N GLU A 744 48.80 3.44 -3.85
CA GLU A 744 49.74 2.99 -4.88
C GLU A 744 50.71 4.12 -5.29
N GLU A 745 51.90 3.71 -5.72
CA GLU A 745 52.96 4.53 -6.30
C GLU A 745 53.62 3.71 -7.40
N ASP A 746 53.70 4.26 -8.61
CA ASP A 746 54.22 3.56 -9.80
C ASP A 746 53.59 2.18 -10.06
N GLY A 747 52.31 2.03 -9.66
CA GLY A 747 51.55 0.80 -9.85
C GLY A 747 51.76 -0.25 -8.75
N GLU A 748 52.57 0.01 -7.73
CA GLU A 748 52.78 -0.87 -6.57
C GLU A 748 52.27 -0.24 -5.28
N GLN A 749 51.96 -1.04 -4.26
CA GLN A 749 51.52 -0.51 -2.97
C GLN A 749 52.68 0.12 -2.19
N SER A 750 52.49 1.36 -1.72
CA SER A 750 53.44 2.06 -0.85
C SER A 750 53.09 1.84 0.62
N LEU A 751 54.01 1.19 1.36
CA LEU A 751 53.87 0.93 2.81
C LEU A 751 53.63 2.23 3.60
N ALA A 752 54.33 3.31 3.23
CA ALA A 752 54.17 4.62 3.85
C ALA A 752 52.77 5.21 3.61
N LYS A 753 52.23 5.07 2.38
CA LYS A 753 50.86 5.54 2.07
C LYS A 753 49.80 4.71 2.79
N ILE A 754 49.99 3.40 2.94
CA ILE A 754 49.11 2.54 3.76
C ILE A 754 49.05 3.08 5.19
N ALA A 755 50.21 3.27 5.83
CA ALA A 755 50.28 3.78 7.19
C ALA A 755 49.64 5.18 7.33
N ALA A 756 49.91 6.08 6.39
CA ALA A 756 49.34 7.42 6.37
C ALA A 756 47.81 7.40 6.23
N PHE A 757 47.27 6.58 5.33
CA PHE A 757 45.83 6.46 5.12
C PHE A 757 45.11 5.91 6.35
N VAL A 758 45.64 4.85 6.95
CA VAL A 758 45.03 4.24 8.16
C VAL A 758 45.04 5.24 9.31
N LYS A 759 46.16 5.94 9.52
CA LYS A 759 46.28 7.00 10.54
C LYS A 759 45.29 8.13 10.30
N ALA A 760 45.19 8.65 9.07
CA ALA A 760 44.27 9.73 8.73
C ALA A 760 42.81 9.32 8.96
N SER A 761 42.43 8.13 8.52
CA SER A 761 41.05 7.60 8.64
C SER A 761 40.64 7.38 10.10
N LYS A 762 41.54 6.83 10.91
CA LYS A 762 41.30 6.60 12.35
C LYS A 762 41.27 7.90 13.17
N ALA A 763 41.82 9.00 12.65
CA ALA A 763 41.84 10.30 13.34
C ALA A 763 40.57 11.15 13.10
N ILE A 764 39.67 10.73 12.20
CA ILE A 764 38.44 11.50 11.88
C ILE A 764 37.52 11.62 13.10
N ARG A 765 37.39 10.55 13.90
CA ARG A 765 36.55 10.50 15.10
C ARG A 765 36.93 9.38 16.04
#